data_AF-A0A2H3IJB5-F1
#
_entry.id   AF-A0A2H3IJB5-F1
#
_cell.length_a   1.000
_cell.length_b   1.000
_cell.length_c   1.000
_cell.angle_alpha   90.00
_cell.angle_beta   90.00
_cell.angle_gamma   90.00
#
_symmetry.space_group_name_H-M   'P 1'
#
loop_
_entity.id
_entity.type
_entity.pdbx_description
1 polymer ?
#
loop_
_entity_poly.entity_id
_entity_poly.type
_entity_poly.pdbx_seq_one_letter_code
_entity_poly.pdbx_strand_id
1 'polypeptide(L)'
;MATWAYPPLPADQLKREEETALSRELEWLLASLQESLASLRDGLQECASLLAPKEPGSTLVVSSVRSESVKGFVTRIGTRIVKGDIQLRLTSLPPPRGANSTRLNVSSVPGAPELVLDQLATVRNLVNQGLDVIDVSTFTGDPLNAGFISGQLRLLYEHISEAKSTLKGGAETSKWWEHSADSSVFEPPLPPYLSFHLTVVEAALVLHLRTLEPNSANQASTAFGSEIGFSLRDRLFGPRLPSHDEQNDVFVWRGEEVKVKEKIRVETQDPSLIAVMAKLSALEHEVLKCRASLKIVMGDDEADRTNGRKWRNGGVRALATNSDSVDVVQDPTRRKEEIYTLIDNIHEHEDELAELFEDLMPFDDFGHIIDTRSWGMDDVFSGTIGHRNYESLENKVRNARQQFGEYLPEDHLNEPELELYNRLYGEAIIRPAESDVIDEREPDILLRDDGEGGYEEIDVPPEIDADGEIPVAYAMEQEFLEEDEESAIDRAKQVAERLGGILLEPGSEVEESETESGPRLHPLTAAGKYSTDPRTVFIPKDSVTGPISVILSNYSNKHITEAAHKVFGGQRLPHSTTTLPPSAQIAQVPIPLSASQHQMSDMEANAYLAALYPGVYASTLSVLVEVRKRLGSNWLRDLMKQETGPRVLDVGGSGAGILAWRDILRAEYETMVPDHPKDAPIPTGKSTVLAGSDALQMRASILLDNTTFLPRLPDYVHVRDSSTLEDERAPPKRKQFDVIIAPHTLLAIDEDYLRKQHVKNLWTMLNPNGGVLILLEKGRQKGFEAIAGAREMLLEKHIASPGSTEYESLTESGDQGSIQKEAGMIIAPCTNHGKCPMYHIHGHAKGRSDYCHFEQRYIRPPFLQRIVGATDRNHEDVQFSYVAVQRGVDLRQTESIIQGKAATDAAFEGYEDSVSTEAGETAQLSTINPLSLPRTVLPPMKRRGHVIFDFCTPEGKIERWTVPRSYSRQAYHDARKARWGDLWALGAKTRVPRNLRLGSAASTESKKERLQRRAATKMAQMSGNEEEAEELDLEQDAEEGKGMVAPALADALQNQARSLERRKKGHNIPTWKRHADKKKIRQAVRKASSNTAEEEFI
;
A
#
# COMPACT_ATOMS: atom_id res chain seq x y z
N MET A 1 19.43 11.23 28.88
CA MET A 1 20.03 11.30 30.24
C MET A 1 21.25 12.21 30.21
N ALA A 2 21.54 12.92 31.30
CA ALA A 2 22.48 14.05 31.29
C ALA A 2 23.96 13.62 31.32
N THR A 3 24.68 13.85 30.23
CA THR A 3 26.16 13.69 30.13
C THR A 3 26.93 14.99 30.28
N TRP A 4 26.27 16.15 30.30
CA TRP A 4 26.91 17.47 30.46
C TRP A 4 26.90 18.01 31.91
N ALA A 5 26.16 17.37 32.81
CA ALA A 5 25.89 17.87 34.16
C ALA A 5 26.84 17.33 35.25
N TYR A 6 27.70 16.36 34.93
CA TYR A 6 28.63 15.72 35.87
C TYR A 6 30.02 15.58 35.25
N PRO A 7 31.11 15.68 36.03
CA PRO A 7 32.47 15.49 35.52
C PRO A 7 32.67 14.04 35.02
N PRO A 8 33.46 13.82 33.95
CA PRO A 8 33.72 12.47 33.45
C PRO A 8 34.46 11.63 34.49
N LEU A 9 33.92 10.44 34.78
CA LEU A 9 34.56 9.48 35.66
C LEU A 9 35.86 8.94 35.02
N PRO A 10 36.92 8.66 35.79
CA PRO A 10 38.11 7.97 35.29
C PRO A 10 37.73 6.63 34.64
N ALA A 11 38.44 6.21 33.59
CA ALA A 11 38.10 5.00 32.83
C ALA A 11 37.96 3.74 33.71
N ASP A 12 38.83 3.57 34.71
CA ASP A 12 38.77 2.45 35.66
C ASP A 12 37.54 2.49 36.57
N GLN A 13 36.98 3.68 36.84
CA GLN A 13 35.72 3.84 37.57
C GLN A 13 34.53 3.67 36.63
N LEU A 14 34.57 4.24 35.42
CA LEU A 14 33.52 4.08 34.42
C LEU A 14 33.31 2.60 34.09
N LYS A 15 34.37 1.81 33.91
CA LYS A 15 34.30 0.36 33.71
C LYS A 15 33.70 -0.39 34.91
N ARG A 16 33.94 0.07 36.15
CA ARG A 16 33.30 -0.52 37.35
C ARG A 16 31.82 -0.15 37.45
N GLU A 17 31.45 1.09 37.15
CA GLU A 17 30.04 1.48 37.11
C GLU A 17 29.30 0.69 36.00
N GLU A 18 29.92 0.51 34.83
CA GLU A 18 29.44 -0.34 33.73
C GLU A 18 29.28 -1.81 34.17
N GLU A 19 30.29 -2.41 34.81
CA GLU A 19 30.21 -3.77 35.37
C GLU A 19 29.09 -3.91 36.42
N THR A 20 28.88 -2.90 37.28
CA THR A 20 27.77 -2.92 38.26
C THR A 20 26.40 -2.54 37.68
N ALA A 21 26.35 -1.85 36.54
CA ALA A 21 25.12 -1.60 35.81
C ALA A 21 24.67 -2.90 35.14
N LEU A 22 25.57 -3.55 34.39
CA LEU A 22 25.33 -4.84 33.75
C LEU A 22 24.93 -5.91 34.78
N SER A 23 25.56 -5.96 35.96
CA SER A 23 25.15 -6.92 37.01
C SER A 23 23.73 -6.67 37.54
N ARG A 24 23.31 -5.40 37.69
CA ARG A 24 21.94 -5.03 38.11
C ARG A 24 20.92 -5.27 37.00
N GLU A 25 21.27 -5.01 35.75
CA GLU A 25 20.44 -5.29 34.57
C GLU A 25 20.24 -6.80 34.39
N LEU A 26 21.26 -7.61 34.64
CA LEU A 26 21.18 -9.07 34.62
C LEU A 26 20.31 -9.62 35.76
N GLU A 27 20.50 -9.12 36.99
CA GLU A 27 19.66 -9.48 38.15
C GLU A 27 18.19 -9.11 37.91
N TRP A 28 17.92 -7.90 37.39
CA TRP A 28 16.58 -7.44 37.04
C TRP A 28 15.95 -8.25 35.91
N LEU A 29 16.71 -8.58 34.85
CA LEU A 29 16.23 -9.41 33.75
C LEU A 29 15.89 -10.83 34.23
N LEU A 30 16.73 -11.43 35.09
CA LEU A 30 16.48 -12.76 35.64
C LEU A 30 15.27 -12.81 36.56
N ALA A 31 15.02 -11.74 37.34
CA ALA A 31 13.80 -11.58 38.11
C ALA A 31 12.56 -11.45 37.18
N SER A 32 12.64 -10.61 36.14
CA SER A 32 11.56 -10.44 35.16
C SER A 32 11.26 -11.72 34.37
N LEU A 33 12.28 -12.53 34.06
CA LEU A 33 12.13 -13.80 33.36
C LEU A 33 11.33 -14.84 34.17
N GLN A 34 11.23 -14.71 35.51
CA GLN A 34 10.36 -15.59 36.30
C GLN A 34 8.87 -15.37 36.02
N GLU A 35 8.45 -14.12 35.73
CA GLU A 35 7.09 -13.81 35.30
C GLU A 35 6.81 -14.37 33.89
N SER A 36 7.78 -14.25 32.97
CA SER A 36 7.71 -14.88 31.65
C SER A 36 7.63 -16.41 31.73
N LEU A 37 8.43 -17.05 32.60
CA LEU A 37 8.41 -18.49 32.84
C LEU A 37 7.04 -18.96 33.38
N ALA A 38 6.42 -18.21 34.29
CA ALA A 38 5.07 -18.50 34.76
C ALA A 38 4.03 -18.45 33.61
N SER A 39 4.11 -17.45 32.72
CA SER A 39 3.21 -17.35 31.56
C SER A 39 3.44 -18.48 30.53
N LEU A 40 4.70 -18.85 30.29
CA LEU A 40 5.08 -19.97 29.42
C LEU A 40 4.54 -21.31 29.99
N ARG A 41 4.62 -21.48 31.32
CA ARG A 41 4.12 -22.64 32.05
C ARG A 41 2.61 -22.80 31.88
N ASP A 42 1.84 -21.74 32.09
CA ASP A 42 0.39 -21.77 31.94
C ASP A 42 -0.03 -22.11 30.50
N GLY A 43 0.68 -21.55 29.50
CA GLY A 43 0.44 -21.88 28.09
C GLY A 43 0.76 -23.34 27.73
N LEU A 44 1.85 -23.91 28.26
CA LEU A 44 2.15 -25.34 28.11
C LEU A 44 1.15 -26.23 28.88
N GLN A 45 0.70 -25.79 30.06
CA GLN A 45 -0.31 -26.49 30.84
C GLN A 45 -1.66 -26.54 30.11
N GLU A 46 -2.04 -25.47 29.40
CA GLU A 46 -3.17 -25.49 28.48
C GLU A 46 -2.98 -26.49 27.33
N CYS A 47 -1.81 -26.51 26.67
CA CYS A 47 -1.47 -27.51 25.64
C CYS A 47 -1.57 -28.95 26.17
N ALA A 48 -1.00 -29.23 27.34
CA ALA A 48 -1.12 -30.52 28.00
C ALA A 48 -2.59 -30.88 28.29
N SER A 49 -3.40 -29.89 28.67
CA SER A 49 -4.83 -30.07 28.93
C SER A 49 -5.66 -30.37 27.67
N LEU A 50 -5.19 -29.97 26.48
CA LEU A 50 -5.83 -30.27 25.18
C LEU A 50 -5.40 -31.65 24.65
N LEU A 51 -4.19 -32.11 25.00
CA LEU A 51 -3.67 -33.45 24.68
C LEU A 51 -4.08 -34.52 25.70
N ALA A 52 -4.62 -34.11 26.85
CA ALA A 52 -5.12 -35.01 27.90
C ALA A 52 -6.33 -35.84 27.43
N PRO A 53 -6.47 -37.11 27.87
CA PRO A 53 -7.63 -37.94 27.59
C PRO A 53 -8.85 -37.46 28.38
N LYS A 54 -9.64 -36.56 27.78
CA LYS A 54 -10.92 -36.07 28.29
C LYS A 54 -12.09 -36.71 27.54
N GLU A 55 -13.20 -36.94 28.23
CA GLU A 55 -14.46 -37.39 27.64
C GLU A 55 -15.56 -36.32 27.78
N PRO A 56 -16.39 -36.08 26.73
CA PRO A 56 -16.31 -36.65 25.39
C PRO A 56 -15.11 -36.10 24.59
N GLY A 57 -14.50 -36.95 23.75
CA GLY A 57 -13.39 -36.58 22.87
C GLY A 57 -13.81 -35.98 21.53
N SER A 58 -12.84 -35.45 20.78
CA SER A 58 -13.04 -34.89 19.43
C SER A 58 -13.57 -35.94 18.47
N THR A 59 -14.81 -35.78 18.01
CA THR A 59 -15.38 -36.61 16.93
C THR A 59 -15.22 -35.90 15.59
N LEU A 60 -14.50 -36.56 14.68
CA LEU A 60 -13.97 -36.02 13.43
C LEU A 60 -14.59 -36.77 12.24
N VAL A 61 -15.07 -36.03 11.23
CA VAL A 61 -15.75 -36.61 10.05
C VAL A 61 -14.74 -36.97 8.96
N VAL A 62 -14.42 -38.26 8.83
CA VAL A 62 -13.48 -38.79 7.85
C VAL A 62 -14.25 -39.21 6.60
N SER A 63 -14.47 -38.27 5.69
CA SER A 63 -15.26 -38.50 4.46
C SER A 63 -14.66 -37.82 3.23
N SER A 64 -14.62 -38.52 2.10
CA SER A 64 -14.06 -38.04 0.83
C SER A 64 -15.07 -37.20 0.03
N VAL A 65 -14.92 -35.87 0.08
CA VAL A 65 -15.92 -34.88 -0.40
C VAL A 65 -16.35 -35.06 -1.86
N ARG A 66 -15.46 -35.47 -2.78
CA ARG A 66 -15.74 -35.56 -4.22
C ARG A 66 -16.06 -36.97 -4.74
N SER A 67 -15.57 -38.02 -4.09
CA SER A 67 -15.61 -39.40 -4.62
C SER A 67 -16.61 -40.33 -3.92
N GLU A 68 -17.12 -39.96 -2.74
CA GLU A 68 -17.87 -40.86 -1.83
C GLU A 68 -17.19 -42.23 -1.54
N SER A 69 -15.91 -42.40 -1.86
CA SER A 69 -15.18 -43.66 -1.69
C SER A 69 -14.87 -43.99 -0.23
N VAL A 70 -14.82 -42.97 0.63
CA VAL A 70 -14.72 -43.08 2.09
C VAL A 70 -15.81 -42.23 2.73
N LYS A 71 -16.59 -42.79 3.66
CA LYS A 71 -17.60 -42.05 4.43
C LYS A 71 -17.68 -42.57 5.85
N GLY A 72 -17.42 -41.72 6.84
CA GLY A 72 -17.38 -42.15 8.23
C GLY A 72 -16.98 -41.07 9.23
N PHE A 73 -16.74 -41.50 10.45
CA PHE A 73 -16.21 -40.68 11.54
C PHE A 73 -15.25 -41.48 12.43
N VAL A 74 -14.40 -40.77 13.16
CA VAL A 74 -13.56 -41.30 14.24
C VAL A 74 -13.66 -40.40 15.47
N THR A 75 -13.52 -40.94 16.68
CA THR A 75 -13.47 -40.17 17.93
C THR A 75 -12.11 -40.33 18.60
N ARG A 76 -11.35 -39.24 18.68
CA ARG A 76 -10.06 -39.16 19.35
C ARG A 76 -10.22 -38.74 20.81
N ILE A 77 -9.60 -39.48 21.73
CA ILE A 77 -9.49 -39.14 23.15
C ILE A 77 -8.00 -39.11 23.50
N GLY A 78 -7.46 -37.92 23.73
CA GLY A 78 -6.02 -37.71 23.92
C GLY A 78 -5.21 -38.22 22.71
N THR A 79 -4.30 -39.17 22.94
CA THR A 79 -3.40 -39.73 21.91
C THR A 79 -3.96 -40.97 21.19
N ARG A 80 -5.26 -41.28 21.32
CA ARG A 80 -5.86 -42.55 20.86
C ARG A 80 -7.18 -42.34 20.12
N ILE A 81 -7.46 -43.17 19.11
CA ILE A 81 -8.79 -43.32 18.51
C ILE A 81 -9.55 -44.41 19.28
N VAL A 82 -10.67 -44.03 19.91
CA VAL A 82 -11.44 -44.92 20.80
C VAL A 82 -12.74 -45.40 20.16
N LYS A 83 -13.22 -44.70 19.13
CA LYS A 83 -14.38 -45.11 18.32
C LYS A 83 -14.12 -44.74 16.86
N GLY A 84 -14.70 -45.50 15.94
CA GLY A 84 -14.76 -45.14 14.53
C GLY A 84 -15.69 -46.07 13.76
N ASP A 85 -16.34 -45.53 12.74
CA ASP A 85 -17.23 -46.22 11.82
C ASP A 85 -17.00 -45.62 10.43
N ILE A 86 -16.38 -46.41 9.55
CA ILE A 86 -15.89 -45.96 8.23
C ILE A 86 -16.40 -46.93 7.17
N GLN A 87 -17.17 -46.40 6.22
CA GLN A 87 -17.72 -47.12 5.08
C GLN A 87 -16.85 -46.86 3.86
N LEU A 88 -16.41 -47.93 3.20
CA LEU A 88 -15.52 -47.92 2.05
C LEU A 88 -16.24 -48.40 0.79
N ARG A 89 -16.08 -47.65 -0.30
CA ARG A 89 -16.54 -47.96 -1.65
C ARG A 89 -15.35 -47.78 -2.60
N LEU A 90 -14.42 -48.73 -2.55
CA LEU A 90 -13.20 -48.69 -3.36
C LEU A 90 -13.38 -49.55 -4.62
N THR A 91 -12.74 -49.17 -5.72
CA THR A 91 -12.89 -49.90 -6.99
C THR A 91 -12.15 -51.23 -6.95
N SER A 92 -11.06 -51.31 -6.18
CA SER A 92 -10.23 -52.49 -5.97
C SER A 92 -10.67 -53.40 -4.82
N LEU A 93 -11.61 -52.97 -3.96
CA LEU A 93 -12.10 -53.72 -2.80
C LEU A 93 -13.62 -53.94 -2.88
N PRO A 94 -14.10 -55.00 -3.55
CA PRO A 94 -15.53 -55.27 -3.67
C PRO A 94 -16.17 -55.56 -2.31
N PRO A 95 -17.41 -55.10 -2.06
CA PRO A 95 -18.07 -55.29 -0.77
C PRO A 95 -18.48 -56.76 -0.54
N PRO A 96 -18.62 -57.19 0.74
CA PRO A 96 -19.06 -58.54 1.05
C PRO A 96 -20.48 -58.82 0.53
N ARG A 97 -20.76 -60.08 0.18
CA ARG A 97 -22.01 -60.51 -0.49
C ARG A 97 -23.26 -60.01 0.25
N GLY A 98 -23.99 -59.09 -0.38
CA GLY A 98 -25.21 -58.48 0.16
C GLY A 98 -25.05 -57.09 0.78
N ALA A 99 -23.84 -56.52 0.82
CA ALA A 99 -23.57 -55.15 1.28
C ALA A 99 -23.20 -54.22 0.12
N ASN A 100 -23.47 -52.92 0.29
CA ASN A 100 -23.16 -51.87 -0.69
C ASN A 100 -21.81 -51.15 -0.43
N SER A 101 -21.10 -51.54 0.62
CA SER A 101 -19.82 -50.96 1.07
C SER A 101 -19.15 -51.87 2.09
N THR A 102 -17.82 -51.89 2.13
CA THR A 102 -17.06 -52.55 3.21
C THR A 102 -17.01 -51.63 4.42
N ARG A 103 -17.49 -52.08 5.59
CA ARG A 103 -17.56 -51.27 6.80
C ARG A 103 -16.48 -51.68 7.80
N LEU A 104 -15.69 -50.71 8.22
CA LEU A 104 -14.67 -50.84 9.26
C LEU A 104 -15.17 -50.12 10.51
N ASN A 105 -15.42 -50.86 11.60
CA ASN A 105 -15.63 -50.27 12.92
C ASN A 105 -14.38 -50.51 13.75
N VAL A 106 -13.93 -49.52 14.53
CA VAL A 106 -12.92 -49.75 15.59
C VAL A 106 -13.58 -50.60 16.68
N SER A 107 -12.96 -51.72 17.06
CA SER A 107 -13.57 -52.63 18.04
C SER A 107 -13.66 -51.98 19.42
N SER A 108 -14.73 -52.29 20.15
CA SER A 108 -14.96 -51.88 21.54
C SER A 108 -14.90 -53.06 22.52
N VAL A 109 -14.42 -54.22 22.06
CA VAL A 109 -14.26 -55.43 22.89
C VAL A 109 -13.14 -55.22 23.92
N PRO A 110 -13.38 -55.47 25.22
CA PRO A 110 -12.34 -55.39 26.25
C PRO A 110 -11.18 -56.37 25.96
N GLY A 111 -10.03 -55.83 25.56
CA GLY A 111 -8.83 -56.59 25.18
C GLY A 111 -8.41 -56.47 23.70
N ALA A 112 -9.18 -55.78 22.85
CA ALA A 112 -8.71 -55.36 21.53
C ALA A 112 -7.57 -54.32 21.64
N PRO A 113 -6.58 -54.31 20.73
CA PRO A 113 -5.51 -53.32 20.74
C PRO A 113 -6.04 -51.92 20.40
N GLU A 114 -5.63 -50.92 21.19
CA GLU A 114 -6.00 -49.52 20.99
C GLU A 114 -5.25 -48.90 19.81
N LEU A 115 -5.94 -48.06 19.02
CA LEU A 115 -5.33 -47.33 17.92
C LEU A 115 -4.67 -46.04 18.42
N VAL A 116 -3.39 -46.14 18.78
CA VAL A 116 -2.56 -45.02 19.26
C VAL A 116 -2.04 -44.19 18.09
N LEU A 117 -1.93 -42.87 18.28
CA LEU A 117 -1.28 -41.93 17.36
C LEU A 117 0.06 -41.50 17.97
N ASP A 118 1.14 -42.18 17.62
CA ASP A 118 2.44 -42.02 18.28
C ASP A 118 3.02 -40.60 18.16
N GLN A 119 2.77 -39.92 17.03
CA GLN A 119 3.06 -38.48 16.89
C GLN A 119 2.49 -37.65 18.04
N LEU A 120 1.25 -37.92 18.47
CA LEU A 120 0.62 -37.19 19.58
C LEU A 120 1.13 -37.65 20.95
N ALA A 121 1.62 -38.88 21.07
CA ALA A 121 2.31 -39.34 22.27
C ALA A 121 3.65 -38.61 22.45
N THR A 122 4.45 -38.50 21.37
CA THR A 122 5.70 -37.72 21.35
C THR A 122 5.46 -36.25 21.68
N VAL A 123 4.49 -35.60 21.01
CA VAL A 123 4.12 -34.18 21.26
C VAL A 123 3.71 -33.97 22.72
N ARG A 124 2.88 -34.85 23.30
CA ARG A 124 2.48 -34.75 24.71
C ARG A 124 3.67 -34.93 25.66
N ASN A 125 4.58 -35.85 25.35
CA ASN A 125 5.78 -36.07 26.16
C ASN A 125 6.72 -34.86 26.12
N LEU A 126 6.94 -34.25 24.94
CA LEU A 126 7.73 -33.03 24.77
C LEU A 126 7.11 -31.81 25.48
N VAL A 127 5.78 -31.66 25.44
CA VAL A 127 5.06 -30.63 26.20
C VAL A 127 5.24 -30.82 27.72
N ASN A 128 5.20 -32.05 28.21
CA ASN A 128 5.46 -32.35 29.62
C ASN A 128 6.93 -32.08 29.99
N GLN A 129 7.90 -32.44 29.14
CA GLN A 129 9.32 -32.11 29.35
C GLN A 129 9.55 -30.60 29.37
N GLY A 130 8.82 -29.82 28.55
CA GLY A 130 8.81 -28.36 28.63
C GLY A 130 8.28 -27.82 29.96
N LEU A 131 7.26 -28.47 30.55
CA LEU A 131 6.78 -28.14 31.89
C LEU A 131 7.82 -28.50 32.97
N ASP A 132 8.42 -29.68 32.89
CA ASP A 132 9.48 -30.12 33.80
C ASP A 132 10.67 -29.14 33.79
N VAL A 133 11.08 -28.65 32.61
CA VAL A 133 12.14 -27.65 32.45
C VAL A 133 11.79 -26.31 33.10
N ILE A 134 10.52 -25.87 33.04
CA ILE A 134 10.10 -24.63 33.72
C ILE A 134 10.00 -24.84 35.24
N ASP A 135 9.43 -25.96 35.71
CA ASP A 135 9.35 -26.27 37.14
C ASP A 135 10.76 -26.47 37.76
N VAL A 136 11.72 -26.97 36.98
CA VAL A 136 13.15 -26.97 37.35
C VAL A 136 13.72 -25.55 37.40
N SER A 137 13.44 -24.72 36.39
CA SER A 137 13.91 -23.32 36.32
C SER A 137 13.38 -22.42 37.44
N THR A 138 12.21 -22.73 37.99
CA THR A 138 11.48 -21.88 38.94
C THR A 138 11.52 -22.37 40.39
N PHE A 139 11.58 -23.69 40.63
CA PHE A 139 11.46 -24.26 41.99
C PHE A 139 12.66 -25.07 42.50
N THR A 140 13.58 -25.54 41.65
CA THR A 140 14.68 -26.43 42.09
C THR A 140 16.09 -26.01 41.65
N GLY A 141 16.22 -25.21 40.59
CA GLY A 141 17.47 -24.58 40.17
C GLY A 141 17.80 -23.28 40.90
N ASP A 142 18.83 -22.59 40.41
CA ASP A 142 19.18 -21.23 40.84
C ASP A 142 18.56 -20.21 39.86
N PRO A 143 17.49 -19.50 40.24
CA PRO A 143 16.79 -18.57 39.35
C PRO A 143 17.59 -17.31 39.02
N LEU A 144 18.68 -17.03 39.75
CA LEU A 144 19.56 -15.87 39.53
C LEU A 144 20.86 -16.26 38.79
N ASN A 145 20.98 -17.50 38.32
CA ASN A 145 22.13 -17.95 37.54
C ASN A 145 21.84 -17.86 36.03
N ALA A 146 22.39 -16.82 35.39
CA ALA A 146 22.21 -16.56 33.96
C ALA A 146 22.60 -17.74 33.05
N GLY A 147 23.72 -18.42 33.34
CA GLY A 147 24.18 -19.56 32.56
C GLY A 147 23.24 -20.77 32.67
N PHE A 148 22.69 -21.02 33.86
CA PHE A 148 21.68 -22.04 34.08
C PHE A 148 20.37 -21.72 33.33
N ILE A 149 19.82 -20.51 33.49
CA ILE A 149 18.57 -20.10 32.84
C ILE A 149 18.72 -20.06 31.30
N SER A 150 19.87 -19.63 30.77
CA SER A 150 20.19 -19.71 29.33
C SER A 150 20.23 -21.16 28.81
N GLY A 151 20.72 -22.09 29.64
CA GLY A 151 20.63 -23.53 29.39
C GLY A 151 19.20 -24.06 29.35
N GLN A 152 18.39 -23.76 30.37
CA GLN A 152 16.99 -24.20 30.45
C GLN A 152 16.14 -23.62 29.32
N LEU A 153 16.28 -22.33 29.00
CA LEU A 153 15.55 -21.70 27.88
C LEU A 153 15.94 -22.29 26.51
N ARG A 154 17.18 -22.76 26.33
CA ARG A 154 17.58 -23.50 25.11
C ARG A 154 16.84 -24.84 25.02
N LEU A 155 16.85 -25.64 26.10
CA LEU A 155 16.19 -26.95 26.14
C LEU A 155 14.66 -26.83 25.98
N LEU A 156 14.05 -25.81 26.61
CA LEU A 156 12.64 -25.47 26.45
C LEU A 156 12.28 -25.15 25.00
N TYR A 157 13.12 -24.38 24.31
CA TYR A 157 12.94 -24.09 22.89
C TYR A 157 13.03 -25.35 22.03
N GLU A 158 14.01 -26.22 22.29
CA GLU A 158 14.21 -27.47 21.57
C GLU A 158 12.98 -28.37 21.67
N HIS A 159 12.44 -28.59 22.88
CA HIS A 159 11.21 -29.38 23.08
C HIS A 159 9.97 -28.77 22.39
N ILE A 160 9.78 -27.45 22.44
CA ILE A 160 8.64 -26.78 21.80
C ILE A 160 8.75 -26.84 20.26
N SER A 161 9.94 -26.60 19.70
CA SER A 161 10.20 -26.63 18.26
C SER A 161 10.06 -28.05 17.70
N GLU A 162 10.55 -29.06 18.43
CA GLU A 162 10.36 -30.48 18.09
C GLU A 162 8.86 -30.85 18.11
N ALA A 163 8.12 -30.54 19.17
CA ALA A 163 6.69 -30.82 19.27
C ALA A 163 5.88 -30.15 18.15
N LYS A 164 6.24 -28.91 17.79
CA LYS A 164 5.67 -28.18 16.65
C LYS A 164 6.00 -28.87 15.31
N SER A 165 7.22 -29.37 15.14
CA SER A 165 7.64 -30.14 13.96
C SER A 165 6.84 -31.44 13.83
N THR A 166 6.70 -32.21 14.91
CA THR A 166 5.92 -33.46 14.94
C THR A 166 4.44 -33.26 14.58
N LEU A 167 3.84 -32.12 14.96
CA LEU A 167 2.46 -31.75 14.56
C LEU A 167 2.34 -31.21 13.14
N LYS A 168 3.40 -30.60 12.58
CA LYS A 168 3.43 -30.18 11.17
C LYS A 168 3.46 -31.39 10.24
N GLY A 169 4.28 -32.40 10.57
CA GLY A 169 4.51 -33.55 9.70
C GLY A 169 5.40 -33.19 8.51
N GLY A 170 6.40 -34.05 8.25
CA GLY A 170 7.40 -33.82 7.21
C GLY A 170 8.68 -34.60 7.51
N ALA A 171 9.47 -34.89 6.47
CA ALA A 171 10.68 -35.73 6.47
C ALA A 171 10.47 -37.21 6.88
N GLU A 172 9.85 -37.52 8.02
CA GLU A 172 9.80 -38.89 8.59
C GLU A 172 8.38 -39.42 8.89
N THR A 173 7.35 -39.02 8.13
CA THR A 173 6.14 -39.86 7.95
C THR A 173 6.42 -40.92 6.87
N SER A 174 7.40 -41.77 7.09
CA SER A 174 7.29 -43.03 7.83
C SER A 174 6.76 -44.15 6.94
N LYS A 175 7.43 -45.30 7.04
CA LYS A 175 7.14 -46.51 6.29
C LYS A 175 5.73 -47.00 6.65
N TRP A 176 4.76 -46.68 5.80
CA TRP A 176 3.35 -47.02 6.04
C TRP A 176 3.13 -48.53 6.18
N TRP A 177 4.00 -49.35 5.60
CA TRP A 177 3.97 -50.82 5.68
C TRP A 177 4.41 -51.37 7.04
N GLU A 178 5.15 -50.59 7.84
CA GLU A 178 5.50 -50.91 9.24
C GLU A 178 4.47 -50.35 10.24
N HIS A 179 3.79 -49.25 9.91
CA HIS A 179 2.91 -48.51 10.85
C HIS A 179 1.40 -48.65 10.54
N SER A 180 1.02 -49.44 9.53
CA SER A 180 -0.38 -49.76 9.23
C SER A 180 -1.05 -50.45 10.43
N ALA A 181 -2.25 -50.00 10.80
CA ALA A 181 -3.02 -50.56 11.90
C ALA A 181 -3.23 -52.08 11.75
N ASP A 182 -3.23 -52.81 12.87
CA ASP A 182 -3.44 -54.24 12.82
C ASP A 182 -4.89 -54.63 12.53
N SER A 183 -5.05 -55.78 11.86
CA SER A 183 -6.31 -56.44 11.58
C SER A 183 -7.23 -56.61 12.79
N SER A 184 -6.69 -56.81 14.00
CA SER A 184 -7.43 -57.00 15.25
C SER A 184 -7.93 -55.71 15.93
N VAL A 185 -7.55 -54.52 15.43
CA VAL A 185 -8.09 -53.22 15.88
C VAL A 185 -9.55 -53.04 15.44
N PHE A 186 -10.01 -53.79 14.43
CA PHE A 186 -11.29 -53.60 13.75
C PHE A 186 -12.25 -54.78 13.92
N GLU A 187 -13.55 -54.47 13.88
CA GLU A 187 -14.63 -55.45 13.98
C GLU A 187 -15.72 -55.19 12.92
N PRO A 188 -15.86 -56.04 11.88
CA PRO A 188 -15.00 -57.19 11.56
C PRO A 188 -13.54 -56.79 11.27
N PRO A 189 -12.58 -57.72 11.37
CA PRO A 189 -11.16 -57.44 11.15
C PRO A 189 -10.88 -56.93 9.74
N LEU A 190 -9.78 -56.18 9.58
CA LEU A 190 -9.39 -55.60 8.28
C LEU A 190 -9.32 -56.68 7.18
N PRO A 191 -9.87 -56.41 5.98
CA PRO A 191 -9.69 -57.27 4.81
C PRO A 191 -8.20 -57.55 4.52
N PRO A 192 -7.87 -58.75 4.01
CA PRO A 192 -6.51 -59.02 3.53
C PRO A 192 -6.12 -58.03 2.44
N TYR A 193 -4.85 -57.61 2.45
CA TYR A 193 -4.30 -56.61 1.53
C TYR A 193 -4.94 -55.21 1.58
N LEU A 194 -5.65 -54.85 2.66
CA LEU A 194 -6.02 -53.46 2.97
C LEU A 194 -5.09 -52.89 4.07
N SER A 195 -4.35 -51.83 3.75
CA SER A 195 -3.64 -51.02 4.73
C SER A 195 -4.48 -49.82 5.16
N PHE A 196 -4.49 -49.58 6.47
CA PHE A 196 -5.16 -48.47 7.15
C PHE A 196 -4.12 -47.72 7.99
N HIS A 197 -3.86 -46.45 7.69
CA HIS A 197 -2.80 -45.67 8.33
C HIS A 197 -3.32 -44.27 8.67
N LEU A 198 -3.27 -43.89 9.95
CA LEU A 198 -3.63 -42.55 10.42
C LEU A 198 -2.38 -41.80 10.88
N THR A 199 -2.20 -40.58 10.39
CA THR A 199 -1.09 -39.67 10.76
C THR A 199 -1.62 -38.27 11.07
N VAL A 200 -0.77 -37.42 11.66
CA VAL A 200 -1.05 -36.00 11.84
C VAL A 200 -0.15 -35.18 10.91
N VAL A 201 -0.75 -34.28 10.14
CA VAL A 201 -0.06 -33.36 9.23
C VAL A 201 -0.78 -32.02 9.30
N GLU A 202 -0.03 -30.92 9.43
CA GLU A 202 -0.53 -29.55 9.65
C GLU A 202 -1.61 -29.45 10.76
N ALA A 203 -1.44 -30.23 11.83
CA ALA A 203 -2.41 -30.40 12.92
C ALA A 203 -3.81 -30.94 12.51
N ALA A 204 -3.97 -31.42 11.27
CA ALA A 204 -5.12 -32.22 10.83
C ALA A 204 -4.81 -33.73 10.96
N LEU A 205 -5.86 -34.52 11.17
CA LEU A 205 -5.78 -35.99 11.13
C LEU A 205 -5.92 -36.45 9.67
N VAL A 206 -4.95 -37.21 9.18
CA VAL A 206 -4.90 -37.70 7.80
C VAL A 206 -5.05 -39.22 7.78
N LEU A 207 -6.09 -39.71 7.12
CA LEU A 207 -6.28 -41.12 6.80
C LEU A 207 -5.68 -41.42 5.43
N HIS A 208 -4.72 -42.35 5.42
CA HIS A 208 -4.24 -43.01 4.21
C HIS A 208 -4.79 -44.44 4.17
N LEU A 209 -5.53 -44.75 3.10
CA LEU A 209 -5.95 -46.11 2.75
C LEU A 209 -5.17 -46.57 1.52
N ARG A 210 -4.73 -47.83 1.52
CA ARG A 210 -4.09 -48.47 0.37
C ARG A 210 -4.62 -49.88 0.22
N THR A 211 -5.08 -50.24 -0.97
CA THR A 211 -5.26 -51.65 -1.36
C THR A 211 -3.98 -52.14 -2.03
N LEU A 212 -3.63 -53.39 -1.75
CA LEU A 212 -2.35 -53.99 -2.11
C LEU A 212 -2.58 -55.21 -3.01
N GLU A 213 -1.60 -55.56 -3.84
CA GLU A 213 -1.57 -56.84 -4.56
C GLU A 213 -0.18 -57.50 -4.48
N PRO A 214 -0.09 -58.84 -4.30
CA PRO A 214 1.18 -59.53 -4.13
C PRO A 214 1.99 -59.60 -5.42
N ASN A 215 3.26 -59.19 -5.34
CA ASN A 215 4.21 -59.15 -6.44
C ASN A 215 4.66 -60.57 -6.81
N SER A 216 3.86 -61.25 -7.63
CA SER A 216 3.99 -62.68 -7.98
C SER A 216 5.18 -62.98 -8.91
N ALA A 217 6.40 -62.68 -8.45
CA ALA A 217 7.63 -62.72 -9.25
C ALA A 217 8.50 -63.98 -9.04
N ASN A 218 8.02 -65.01 -8.33
CA ASN A 218 8.73 -66.30 -8.26
C ASN A 218 7.82 -67.49 -7.90
N GLN A 219 7.10 -68.05 -8.89
CA GLN A 219 6.68 -69.45 -8.84
C GLN A 219 6.47 -70.02 -10.26
N ALA A 220 7.32 -70.96 -10.66
CA ALA A 220 7.23 -71.62 -11.96
C ALA A 220 6.47 -72.95 -11.85
N SER A 221 5.36 -73.05 -12.61
CA SER A 221 4.77 -74.28 -13.17
C SER A 221 4.53 -75.50 -12.26
N THR A 222 3.28 -75.71 -11.86
CA THR A 222 2.68 -77.07 -11.74
C THR A 222 1.19 -77.10 -12.09
N ALA A 223 0.80 -78.07 -12.93
CA ALA A 223 -0.51 -78.74 -13.06
C ALA A 223 -1.82 -77.93 -13.19
N PHE A 224 -2.35 -77.93 -14.43
CA PHE A 224 -3.77 -78.03 -14.83
C PHE A 224 -4.87 -78.00 -13.73
N GLY A 225 -5.77 -77.01 -13.81
CA GLY A 225 -7.09 -77.00 -13.17
C GLY A 225 -7.98 -75.88 -13.77
N SER A 226 -9.25 -76.18 -14.04
CA SER A 226 -10.18 -75.28 -14.76
C SER A 226 -10.55 -74.01 -13.99
N GLU A 227 -10.61 -72.85 -14.66
CA GLU A 227 -11.90 -72.19 -14.94
C GLU A 227 -11.78 -71.13 -16.07
N ILE A 228 -12.91 -70.52 -16.46
CA ILE A 228 -13.09 -69.83 -17.75
C ILE A 228 -13.57 -68.38 -17.55
N GLY A 229 -12.85 -67.41 -18.14
CA GLY A 229 -13.40 -66.10 -18.49
C GLY A 229 -12.60 -64.88 -17.99
N PHE A 230 -12.92 -63.72 -18.57
CA PHE A 230 -12.61 -62.37 -18.07
C PHE A 230 -11.14 -62.00 -17.84
N SER A 231 -10.39 -61.74 -18.92
CA SER A 231 -9.12 -60.95 -18.86
C SER A 231 -8.92 -59.95 -20.00
N LEU A 232 -9.68 -60.06 -21.10
CA LEU A 232 -9.62 -59.14 -22.25
C LEU A 232 -10.67 -58.02 -22.24
N ARG A 233 -11.76 -58.17 -21.46
CA ARG A 233 -12.84 -57.16 -21.44
C ARG A 233 -12.53 -56.00 -20.49
N ASP A 234 -12.00 -56.30 -19.30
CA ASP A 234 -11.74 -55.27 -18.28
C ASP A 234 -10.54 -54.36 -18.63
N ARG A 235 -9.56 -54.85 -19.39
CA ARG A 235 -8.48 -54.03 -19.94
C ARG A 235 -8.91 -53.03 -21.03
N LEU A 236 -10.12 -53.18 -21.58
CA LEU A 236 -10.69 -52.29 -22.61
C LEU A 236 -11.92 -51.51 -22.14
N PHE A 237 -12.67 -52.02 -21.16
CA PHE A 237 -13.96 -51.46 -20.71
C PHE A 237 -14.13 -51.44 -19.18
N GLY A 238 -13.13 -51.84 -18.40
CA GLY A 238 -13.17 -51.72 -16.93
C GLY A 238 -12.96 -50.29 -16.45
N PRO A 239 -13.41 -49.93 -15.24
CA PRO A 239 -13.14 -48.62 -14.65
C PRO A 239 -11.63 -48.44 -14.44
N ARG A 240 -11.04 -47.41 -15.05
CA ARG A 240 -9.64 -47.06 -14.82
C ARG A 240 -9.48 -46.53 -13.40
N LEU A 241 -8.65 -47.20 -12.61
CA LEU A 241 -8.20 -46.71 -11.31
C LEU A 241 -7.43 -45.38 -11.49
N PRO A 242 -7.58 -44.40 -10.59
CA PRO A 242 -6.75 -43.21 -10.60
C PRO A 242 -5.26 -43.56 -10.47
N SER A 243 -4.40 -42.91 -11.23
CA SER A 243 -2.96 -42.99 -11.05
C SER A 243 -2.56 -42.35 -9.71
N HIS A 244 -1.50 -42.88 -9.10
CA HIS A 244 -0.90 -42.33 -7.89
C HIS A 244 0.62 -42.50 -7.91
N ASP A 245 1.29 -41.68 -7.11
CA ASP A 245 2.73 -41.70 -6.86
C ASP A 245 3.32 -43.12 -6.65
N GLU A 246 2.77 -43.88 -5.71
CA GLU A 246 3.29 -45.19 -5.28
C GLU A 246 2.98 -46.36 -6.25
N GLN A 247 2.52 -46.09 -7.49
CA GLN A 247 1.95 -47.12 -8.38
C GLN A 247 3.01 -48.04 -9.03
N ASN A 248 4.27 -47.61 -9.10
CA ASN A 248 5.37 -48.41 -9.66
C ASN A 248 6.24 -49.07 -8.58
N ASP A 249 6.07 -48.70 -7.32
CA ASP A 249 6.92 -49.11 -6.20
C ASP A 249 6.56 -50.52 -5.69
N VAL A 250 7.55 -51.21 -5.12
CA VAL A 250 7.39 -52.50 -4.43
C VAL A 250 7.73 -52.32 -2.96
N PHE A 251 6.83 -52.74 -2.08
CA PHE A 251 6.94 -52.64 -0.63
C PHE A 251 6.94 -54.04 -0.01
N VAL A 252 7.60 -54.20 1.14
CA VAL A 252 7.54 -55.44 1.93
C VAL A 252 6.49 -55.27 3.03
N TRP A 253 5.33 -55.91 2.87
CA TRP A 253 4.21 -55.83 3.82
C TRP A 253 3.99 -57.20 4.47
N ARG A 254 4.08 -57.26 5.80
CA ARG A 254 3.90 -58.50 6.61
C ARG A 254 4.80 -59.69 6.19
N GLY A 255 5.87 -59.43 5.44
CA GLY A 255 6.83 -60.44 4.94
C GLY A 255 6.66 -60.81 3.46
N GLU A 256 5.65 -60.27 2.77
CA GLU A 256 5.41 -60.46 1.34
C GLU A 256 5.77 -59.20 0.54
N GLU A 257 6.27 -59.35 -0.69
CA GLU A 257 6.38 -58.23 -1.63
C GLU A 257 5.00 -57.88 -2.19
N VAL A 258 4.63 -56.60 -2.12
CA VAL A 258 3.35 -56.08 -2.59
C VAL A 258 3.50 -54.78 -3.38
N LYS A 259 2.54 -54.50 -4.25
CA LYS A 259 2.38 -53.21 -4.94
C LYS A 259 1.09 -52.53 -4.47
N VAL A 260 1.04 -51.20 -4.54
CA VAL A 260 -0.15 -50.41 -4.20
C VAL A 260 -1.03 -50.27 -5.45
N LYS A 261 -2.33 -50.55 -5.30
CA LYS A 261 -3.31 -50.66 -6.39
C LYS A 261 -4.31 -49.52 -6.44
N GLU A 262 -4.75 -49.06 -5.28
CA GLU A 262 -5.61 -47.88 -5.11
C GLU A 262 -5.18 -47.19 -3.80
N LYS A 263 -4.76 -45.92 -3.89
CA LYS A 263 -4.33 -45.08 -2.76
C LYS A 263 -5.31 -43.93 -2.57
N ILE A 264 -5.83 -43.76 -1.36
CA ILE A 264 -6.75 -42.68 -1.01
C ILE A 264 -6.22 -41.94 0.23
N ARG A 265 -6.20 -40.61 0.15
CA ARG A 265 -5.92 -39.70 1.26
C ARG A 265 -7.20 -38.94 1.61
N VAL A 266 -7.61 -38.98 2.87
CA VAL A 266 -8.70 -38.16 3.44
C VAL A 266 -8.12 -37.38 4.61
N GLU A 267 -8.44 -36.09 4.69
CA GLU A 267 -7.94 -35.19 5.72
C GLU A 267 -9.09 -34.65 6.56
N THR A 268 -8.88 -34.45 7.86
CA THR A 268 -9.91 -33.96 8.77
C THR A 268 -9.28 -33.10 9.88
N GLN A 269 -9.66 -31.83 9.91
CA GLN A 269 -9.17 -30.86 10.90
C GLN A 269 -9.64 -31.21 12.31
N ASP A 270 -8.72 -31.16 13.30
CA ASP A 270 -9.04 -31.31 14.73
C ASP A 270 -8.86 -29.96 15.44
N PRO A 271 -9.95 -29.29 15.90
CA PRO A 271 -9.87 -27.97 16.52
C PRO A 271 -8.92 -27.88 17.71
N SER A 272 -8.73 -28.98 18.46
CA SER A 272 -7.84 -28.99 19.62
C SER A 272 -6.37 -29.17 19.25
N LEU A 273 -6.05 -29.89 18.17
CA LEU A 273 -4.69 -29.96 17.64
C LEU A 273 -4.28 -28.64 16.98
N ILE A 274 -5.21 -27.97 16.29
CA ILE A 274 -5.02 -26.61 15.75
C ILE A 274 -4.75 -25.62 16.89
N ALA A 275 -5.51 -25.70 17.99
CA ALA A 275 -5.26 -24.87 19.17
C ALA A 275 -3.88 -25.14 19.82
N VAL A 276 -3.44 -26.40 19.89
CA VAL A 276 -2.08 -26.75 20.37
C VAL A 276 -1.00 -26.21 19.42
N MET A 277 -1.14 -26.35 18.10
CA MET A 277 -0.21 -25.82 17.10
C MET A 277 -0.06 -24.30 17.19
N ALA A 278 -1.18 -23.59 17.35
CA ALA A 278 -1.19 -22.13 17.52
C ALA A 278 -0.51 -21.72 18.84
N LYS A 279 -0.83 -22.38 19.96
CA LYS A 279 -0.19 -22.10 21.27
C LYS A 279 1.30 -22.41 21.27
N LEU A 280 1.74 -23.57 20.78
CA LEU A 280 3.16 -23.92 20.67
C LEU A 280 3.92 -22.89 19.79
N SER A 281 3.30 -22.39 18.72
CA SER A 281 3.91 -21.34 17.89
C SER A 281 4.06 -19.99 18.58
N ALA A 282 3.15 -19.63 19.49
CA ALA A 282 3.29 -18.43 20.31
C ALA A 282 4.35 -18.61 21.42
N LEU A 283 4.36 -19.77 22.07
CA LEU A 283 5.33 -20.13 23.12
C LEU A 283 6.77 -20.19 22.57
N GLU A 284 6.97 -20.77 21.38
CA GLU A 284 8.26 -20.79 20.68
C GLU A 284 8.83 -19.37 20.49
N HIS A 285 7.96 -18.43 20.09
CA HIS A 285 8.35 -17.04 19.86
C HIS A 285 8.73 -16.30 21.15
N GLU A 286 7.95 -16.48 22.22
CA GLU A 286 8.25 -15.85 23.52
C GLU A 286 9.51 -16.45 24.18
N VAL A 287 9.78 -17.76 24.02
CA VAL A 287 11.05 -18.37 24.45
C VAL A 287 12.23 -17.85 23.62
N LEU A 288 12.08 -17.67 22.29
CA LEU A 288 13.12 -17.06 21.45
C LEU A 288 13.45 -15.63 21.90
N LYS A 289 12.42 -14.84 22.23
CA LYS A 289 12.56 -13.48 22.78
C LYS A 289 13.30 -13.48 24.13
N CYS A 290 12.90 -14.36 25.05
CA CYS A 290 13.61 -14.54 26.34
C CYS A 290 15.09 -14.90 26.15
N ARG A 291 15.39 -15.84 25.24
CA ARG A 291 16.77 -16.23 24.89
C ARG A 291 17.58 -15.09 24.29
N ALA A 292 16.97 -14.30 23.40
CA ALA A 292 17.64 -13.16 22.78
C ALA A 292 17.97 -12.06 23.81
N SER A 293 17.01 -11.68 24.66
CA SER A 293 17.23 -10.72 25.74
C SER A 293 18.35 -11.16 26.68
N LEU A 294 18.37 -12.44 27.08
CA LEU A 294 19.40 -12.96 27.97
C LEU A 294 20.79 -13.04 27.32
N LYS A 295 20.88 -13.44 26.04
CA LYS A 295 22.17 -13.45 25.29
C LYS A 295 22.80 -12.07 25.22
N ILE A 296 21.98 -11.03 24.99
CA ILE A 296 22.44 -9.63 24.89
C ILE A 296 23.07 -9.18 26.22
N VAL A 297 22.39 -9.38 27.35
CA VAL A 297 22.90 -8.94 28.67
C VAL A 297 24.06 -9.82 29.17
N MET A 298 24.11 -11.10 28.78
CA MET A 298 25.27 -11.98 29.06
C MET A 298 26.53 -11.64 28.25
N GLY A 299 26.41 -10.90 27.13
CA GLY A 299 27.55 -10.52 26.29
C GLY A 299 28.12 -11.65 25.41
N ASP A 300 27.41 -12.77 25.25
CA ASP A 300 27.84 -13.99 24.53
C ASP A 300 28.01 -13.82 22.99
N ASP A 301 27.89 -12.60 22.47
CA ASP A 301 28.01 -12.27 21.03
C ASP A 301 29.45 -12.35 20.48
N GLU A 302 30.46 -12.68 21.28
CA GLU A 302 31.81 -13.00 20.77
C GLU A 302 31.83 -14.26 19.90
N ALA A 303 30.91 -15.22 20.08
CA ALA A 303 30.88 -16.46 19.31
C ALA A 303 30.55 -16.23 17.81
N ASP A 304 29.50 -15.45 17.52
CA ASP A 304 29.02 -15.21 16.15
C ASP A 304 29.92 -14.26 15.33
N ARG A 305 30.82 -13.52 15.99
CA ARG A 305 31.81 -12.64 15.34
C ARG A 305 32.84 -13.38 14.47
N THR A 306 32.82 -14.72 14.47
CA THR A 306 33.74 -15.57 13.70
C THR A 306 33.30 -15.83 12.25
N ASN A 307 31.99 -15.80 11.94
CA ASN A 307 31.48 -16.02 10.57
C ASN A 307 30.96 -14.74 9.86
N GLY A 308 30.73 -13.64 10.60
CA GLY A 308 30.46 -12.32 10.01
C GLY A 308 31.75 -11.69 9.47
N ARG A 309 32.00 -11.77 8.15
CA ARG A 309 33.21 -11.18 7.51
C ARG A 309 33.31 -9.68 7.78
N LYS A 310 34.31 -9.27 8.56
CA LYS A 310 34.71 -7.86 8.76
C LYS A 310 34.96 -7.17 7.42
N TRP A 311 34.27 -6.05 7.21
CA TRP A 311 34.70 -5.01 6.27
C TRP A 311 34.78 -3.68 7.01
N ARG A 312 36.00 -3.19 7.24
CA ARG A 312 36.24 -1.87 7.82
C ARG A 312 37.45 -1.22 7.16
N ASN A 313 37.17 -0.12 6.46
CA ASN A 313 38.09 0.83 5.82
C ASN A 313 38.97 0.28 4.68
N GLY A 314 39.10 1.08 3.62
CA GLY A 314 39.76 0.69 2.38
C GLY A 314 41.29 0.72 2.42
N GLY A 315 41.89 0.01 1.47
CA GLY A 315 43.32 0.01 1.17
C GLY A 315 43.55 -0.61 -0.20
N VAL A 316 44.22 0.12 -1.10
CA VAL A 316 44.47 -0.32 -2.48
C VAL A 316 45.59 -1.37 -2.50
N ARG A 317 45.36 -2.54 -3.13
CA ARG A 317 46.31 -3.14 -4.10
C ARG A 317 45.88 -4.46 -4.75
N ALA A 318 46.11 -4.49 -6.06
CA ALA A 318 46.75 -5.55 -6.87
C ALA A 318 46.24 -7.01 -6.84
N LEU A 319 45.94 -7.46 -8.07
CA LEU A 319 45.97 -8.83 -8.58
C LEU A 319 47.04 -9.74 -7.97
N ALA A 320 46.67 -11.01 -7.76
CA ALA A 320 47.58 -12.15 -7.81
C ALA A 320 46.82 -13.38 -8.35
N THR A 321 47.06 -13.72 -9.62
CA THR A 321 46.68 -15.01 -10.21
C THR A 321 47.63 -16.11 -9.74
N ASN A 322 47.15 -17.34 -9.65
CA ASN A 322 47.94 -18.51 -10.04
C ASN A 322 47.02 -19.67 -10.43
N SER A 323 47.37 -20.32 -11.54
CA SER A 323 46.81 -21.60 -11.98
C SER A 323 47.42 -22.77 -11.19
N ASP A 324 46.84 -23.97 -11.32
CA ASP A 324 47.54 -25.10 -11.96
C ASP A 324 46.71 -26.40 -11.96
N SER A 325 46.02 -26.65 -13.08
CA SER A 325 45.83 -27.98 -13.68
C SER A 325 45.23 -27.78 -15.09
N VAL A 326 45.68 -28.57 -16.08
CA VAL A 326 45.55 -28.26 -17.51
C VAL A 326 44.84 -29.40 -18.28
N ASP A 327 44.42 -29.12 -19.52
CA ASP A 327 43.86 -30.00 -20.56
C ASP A 327 42.36 -30.30 -20.56
N VAL A 328 41.57 -29.36 -21.11
CA VAL A 328 41.10 -29.48 -22.51
C VAL A 328 41.13 -28.08 -23.17
N VAL A 329 41.83 -27.93 -24.29
CA VAL A 329 41.68 -26.74 -25.15
C VAL A 329 40.49 -26.95 -26.07
N GLN A 330 39.32 -26.42 -25.68
CA GLN A 330 38.21 -26.25 -26.62
C GLN A 330 38.46 -25.03 -27.51
N ASP A 331 38.29 -25.22 -28.81
CA ASP A 331 38.28 -24.16 -29.81
C ASP A 331 37.18 -23.12 -29.46
N PRO A 332 37.47 -21.80 -29.44
CA PRO A 332 36.48 -20.78 -29.12
C PRO A 332 35.27 -20.79 -30.07
N THR A 333 35.43 -21.24 -31.32
CA THR A 333 34.30 -21.42 -32.26
C THR A 333 33.35 -22.52 -31.75
N ARG A 334 33.89 -23.67 -31.39
CA ARG A 334 33.15 -24.80 -30.86
C ARG A 334 32.45 -24.48 -29.53
N ARG A 335 33.11 -23.75 -28.62
CA ARG A 335 32.51 -23.33 -27.34
C ARG A 335 31.34 -22.34 -27.55
N LYS A 336 31.40 -21.53 -28.61
CA LYS A 336 30.29 -20.65 -29.03
C LYS A 336 29.11 -21.44 -29.61
N GLU A 337 29.36 -22.46 -30.42
CA GLU A 337 28.31 -23.38 -30.89
C GLU A 337 27.66 -24.16 -29.73
N GLU A 338 28.46 -24.67 -28.79
CA GLU A 338 27.99 -25.36 -27.58
C GLU A 338 27.13 -24.44 -26.66
N ILE A 339 27.35 -23.13 -26.67
CA ILE A 339 26.51 -22.17 -25.92
C ILE A 339 25.22 -21.80 -26.68
N TYR A 340 25.28 -21.55 -27.99
CA TYR A 340 24.05 -21.27 -28.76
C TYR A 340 23.14 -22.50 -28.86
N THR A 341 23.69 -23.71 -28.90
CA THR A 341 22.87 -24.94 -28.82
C THR A 341 22.29 -25.18 -27.43
N LEU A 342 22.96 -24.74 -26.35
CA LEU A 342 22.35 -24.73 -25.01
C LEU A 342 21.16 -23.76 -24.94
N ILE A 343 21.26 -22.58 -25.58
CA ILE A 343 20.16 -21.62 -25.69
C ILE A 343 18.99 -22.20 -26.52
N ASP A 344 19.27 -22.88 -27.63
CA ASP A 344 18.24 -23.57 -28.42
C ASP A 344 17.50 -24.65 -27.56
N ASN A 345 18.23 -25.49 -26.83
CA ASN A 345 17.66 -26.51 -25.93
C ASN A 345 16.80 -25.91 -24.80
N ILE A 346 17.18 -24.74 -24.27
CA ILE A 346 16.39 -24.04 -23.23
C ILE A 346 15.05 -23.59 -23.81
N HIS A 347 15.02 -23.06 -25.04
CA HIS A 347 13.77 -22.67 -25.71
C HIS A 347 12.91 -23.88 -26.11
N GLU A 348 13.51 -25.04 -26.38
CA GLU A 348 12.78 -26.29 -26.65
C GLU A 348 12.08 -26.80 -25.38
N HIS A 349 12.79 -26.92 -24.26
CA HIS A 349 12.19 -27.27 -22.97
C HIS A 349 11.18 -26.24 -22.44
N GLU A 350 11.30 -24.96 -22.81
CA GLU A 350 10.31 -23.91 -22.51
C GLU A 350 8.99 -24.13 -23.28
N ASP A 351 9.04 -24.44 -24.58
CA ASP A 351 7.84 -24.79 -25.35
C ASP A 351 7.25 -26.15 -24.91
N GLU A 352 8.07 -27.16 -24.53
CA GLU A 352 7.59 -28.42 -23.91
C GLU A 352 6.84 -28.17 -22.58
N LEU A 353 7.38 -27.31 -21.71
CA LEU A 353 6.73 -26.92 -20.46
C LEU A 353 5.41 -26.18 -20.71
N ALA A 354 5.35 -25.34 -21.76
CA ALA A 354 4.12 -24.64 -22.13
C ALA A 354 3.02 -25.61 -22.60
N GLU A 355 3.35 -26.61 -23.44
CA GLU A 355 2.39 -27.65 -23.86
C GLU A 355 1.91 -28.49 -22.67
N LEU A 356 2.81 -28.88 -21.75
CA LEU A 356 2.46 -29.59 -20.51
C LEU A 356 1.58 -28.74 -19.56
N PHE A 357 1.71 -27.42 -19.57
CA PHE A 357 0.83 -26.52 -18.80
C PHE A 357 -0.56 -26.35 -19.44
N GLU A 358 -0.66 -26.26 -20.78
CA GLU A 358 -1.96 -26.24 -21.49
C GLU A 358 -2.78 -27.51 -21.20
N ASP A 359 -2.14 -28.68 -21.15
CA ASP A 359 -2.80 -29.97 -20.86
C ASP A 359 -3.25 -30.11 -19.39
N LEU A 360 -2.64 -29.40 -18.43
CA LEU A 360 -2.96 -29.53 -17.00
C LEU A 360 -4.03 -28.56 -16.48
N MET A 361 -4.07 -27.29 -16.91
CA MET A 361 -5.01 -26.28 -16.34
C MET A 361 -5.54 -25.26 -17.38
N PRO A 362 -6.82 -25.37 -17.81
CA PRO A 362 -7.39 -24.54 -18.88
C PRO A 362 -7.96 -23.19 -18.37
N PHE A 363 -7.16 -22.39 -17.65
CA PHE A 363 -7.56 -21.06 -17.14
C PHE A 363 -6.50 -19.99 -17.48
N ASP A 364 -6.91 -18.91 -18.17
CA ASP A 364 -6.03 -17.91 -18.82
C ASP A 364 -5.17 -17.01 -17.89
N ASP A 365 -5.28 -17.10 -16.56
CA ASP A 365 -4.80 -16.07 -15.62
C ASP A 365 -3.26 -16.03 -15.36
N PHE A 366 -2.48 -16.99 -15.88
CA PHE A 366 -1.04 -17.15 -15.56
C PHE A 366 -0.06 -16.80 -16.70
N GLY A 367 -0.51 -16.13 -17.76
CA GLY A 367 0.31 -15.79 -18.94
C GLY A 367 1.53 -14.87 -18.71
N HIS A 368 1.84 -14.49 -17.46
CA HIS A 368 3.02 -13.72 -17.06
C HIS A 368 4.14 -14.58 -16.44
N ILE A 369 3.91 -15.88 -16.24
CA ILE A 369 4.87 -16.80 -15.57
C ILE A 369 5.79 -17.53 -16.58
N ILE A 370 5.43 -17.57 -17.86
CA ILE A 370 6.12 -18.35 -18.91
C ILE A 370 6.70 -17.44 -20.04
N ASP A 371 6.72 -16.12 -19.86
CA ASP A 371 7.29 -15.19 -20.88
C ASP A 371 8.76 -14.82 -20.61
N THR A 372 9.61 -15.84 -20.42
CA THR A 372 11.07 -15.69 -20.29
C THR A 372 11.74 -15.19 -21.57
N ARG A 373 11.05 -15.32 -22.72
CA ARG A 373 11.47 -14.80 -24.03
C ARG A 373 11.61 -13.27 -24.07
N SER A 374 11.02 -12.56 -23.10
CA SER A 374 11.22 -11.12 -22.92
C SER A 374 12.65 -10.73 -22.48
N TRP A 375 13.51 -11.66 -22.06
CA TRP A 375 14.87 -11.35 -21.55
C TRP A 375 15.94 -11.18 -22.65
N GLY A 376 15.62 -11.38 -23.93
CA GLY A 376 16.52 -11.06 -25.04
C GLY A 376 17.89 -11.75 -24.98
N MET A 377 17.95 -13.02 -24.57
CA MET A 377 19.22 -13.72 -24.27
C MET A 377 20.23 -13.68 -25.42
N ASP A 378 19.80 -13.78 -26.68
CA ASP A 378 20.66 -13.66 -27.86
C ASP A 378 21.41 -12.32 -27.89
N ASP A 379 20.75 -11.21 -27.55
CA ASP A 379 21.38 -9.88 -27.50
C ASP A 379 22.40 -9.81 -26.35
N VAL A 380 22.03 -10.28 -25.16
CA VAL A 380 22.88 -10.26 -23.95
C VAL A 380 24.17 -11.09 -24.15
N PHE A 381 24.06 -12.25 -24.80
CA PHE A 381 25.23 -13.08 -25.11
C PHE A 381 25.99 -12.63 -26.37
N SER A 382 25.35 -11.90 -27.30
CA SER A 382 26.04 -11.40 -28.50
C SER A 382 27.20 -10.45 -28.15
N GLY A 383 27.06 -9.59 -27.15
CA GLY A 383 28.13 -8.66 -26.72
C GLY A 383 29.32 -9.34 -26.03
N THR A 384 29.20 -10.59 -25.58
CA THR A 384 30.27 -11.32 -24.86
C THR A 384 30.85 -12.51 -25.62
N ILE A 385 30.12 -13.07 -26.60
CA ILE A 385 30.50 -14.28 -27.36
C ILE A 385 30.46 -14.00 -28.90
N GLY A 386 29.92 -12.86 -29.31
CA GLY A 386 29.72 -12.46 -30.69
C GLY A 386 28.54 -13.18 -31.35
N HIS A 387 27.88 -12.51 -32.29
CA HIS A 387 26.74 -13.03 -33.06
C HIS A 387 26.95 -14.42 -33.66
N ARG A 388 25.88 -15.24 -33.68
CA ARG A 388 25.89 -16.64 -34.15
C ARG A 388 26.40 -16.79 -35.59
N ASN A 389 26.01 -15.90 -36.49
CA ASN A 389 26.60 -15.75 -37.83
C ASN A 389 26.65 -14.25 -38.23
N TYR A 390 27.23 -13.94 -39.39
CA TYR A 390 27.33 -12.56 -39.91
C TYR A 390 25.95 -11.98 -40.25
N GLU A 391 24.97 -12.79 -40.64
CA GLU A 391 23.60 -12.33 -40.91
C GLU A 391 22.89 -11.85 -39.64
N SER A 392 23.09 -12.49 -38.48
CA SER A 392 22.57 -12.00 -37.20
C SER A 392 23.13 -10.61 -36.87
N LEU A 393 24.45 -10.42 -37.06
CA LEU A 393 25.13 -9.14 -36.88
C LEU A 393 24.54 -8.06 -37.81
N GLU A 394 24.41 -8.36 -39.11
CA GLU A 394 23.85 -7.39 -40.07
C GLU A 394 22.36 -7.12 -39.82
N ASN A 395 21.56 -8.11 -39.43
CA ASN A 395 20.15 -7.89 -39.09
C ASN A 395 19.98 -7.05 -37.81
N LYS A 396 20.86 -7.20 -36.80
CA LYS A 396 20.87 -6.34 -35.61
C LYS A 396 21.14 -4.88 -35.99
N VAL A 397 22.18 -4.65 -36.79
CA VAL A 397 22.58 -3.33 -37.32
C VAL A 397 21.51 -2.71 -38.22
N ARG A 398 20.88 -3.51 -39.10
CA ARG A 398 19.79 -3.07 -39.98
C ARG A 398 18.52 -2.73 -39.21
N ASN A 399 18.17 -3.51 -38.18
CA ASN A 399 17.05 -3.20 -37.29
C ASN A 399 17.29 -1.90 -36.52
N ALA A 400 18.50 -1.67 -35.99
CA ALA A 400 18.85 -0.40 -35.35
C ALA A 400 18.73 0.79 -36.32
N ARG A 401 19.22 0.66 -37.57
CA ARG A 401 19.02 1.67 -38.62
C ARG A 401 17.55 1.91 -38.94
N GLN A 402 16.73 0.88 -38.94
CA GLN A 402 15.29 0.98 -39.21
C GLN A 402 14.48 1.54 -38.03
N GLN A 403 14.96 1.37 -36.80
CA GLN A 403 14.29 1.82 -35.57
C GLN A 403 14.66 3.25 -35.16
N PHE A 404 15.90 3.69 -35.38
CA PHE A 404 16.41 4.99 -34.90
C PHE A 404 16.86 5.95 -36.02
N GLY A 405 16.90 5.48 -37.27
CA GLY A 405 17.27 6.32 -38.42
C GLY A 405 18.74 6.72 -38.41
N GLU A 406 19.03 8.01 -38.52
CA GLU A 406 20.40 8.57 -38.52
C GLU A 406 20.97 8.82 -37.13
N TYR A 407 20.13 8.75 -36.11
CA TYR A 407 20.54 8.84 -34.72
C TYR A 407 20.63 7.45 -34.11
N LEU A 408 21.50 7.29 -33.11
CA LEU A 408 21.62 6.04 -32.36
C LEU A 408 21.70 6.35 -30.87
N PRO A 409 20.96 5.67 -29.98
CA PRO A 409 21.14 5.83 -28.55
C PRO A 409 22.53 5.38 -28.11
N GLU A 410 23.10 6.08 -27.15
CA GLU A 410 24.37 5.70 -26.49
C GLU A 410 24.29 4.26 -25.95
N ASP A 411 25.39 3.50 -26.09
CA ASP A 411 25.53 2.07 -25.77
C ASP A 411 24.53 1.09 -26.45
N HIS A 412 23.76 1.49 -27.48
CA HIS A 412 22.78 0.58 -28.11
C HIS A 412 23.38 -0.52 -29.02
N LEU A 413 24.55 -0.29 -29.60
CA LEU A 413 25.25 -1.27 -30.45
C LEU A 413 26.66 -1.53 -29.90
N ASN A 414 27.06 -2.80 -29.84
CA ASN A 414 28.41 -3.19 -29.42
C ASN A 414 29.47 -2.69 -30.43
N GLU A 415 30.73 -2.55 -30.01
CA GLU A 415 31.84 -2.07 -30.86
C GLU A 415 31.88 -2.67 -32.30
N PRO A 416 31.83 -4.01 -32.52
CA PRO A 416 31.80 -4.59 -33.87
C PRO A 416 30.47 -4.42 -34.63
N GLU A 417 29.35 -4.16 -33.93
CA GLU A 417 28.07 -3.80 -34.55
C GLU A 417 28.10 -2.34 -35.02
N LEU A 418 28.68 -1.45 -34.20
CA LEU A 418 28.85 -0.04 -34.52
C LEU A 418 29.86 0.16 -35.68
N GLU A 419 30.95 -0.62 -35.72
CA GLU A 419 31.83 -0.68 -36.90
C GLU A 419 31.07 -1.09 -38.16
N LEU A 420 30.20 -2.11 -38.07
CA LEU A 420 29.41 -2.56 -39.22
C LEU A 420 28.36 -1.51 -39.63
N TYR A 421 27.69 -0.88 -38.66
CA TYR A 421 26.75 0.23 -38.89
C TYR A 421 27.46 1.38 -39.62
N ASN A 422 28.59 1.85 -39.09
CA ASN A 422 29.37 2.95 -39.66
C ASN A 422 29.86 2.63 -41.08
N ARG A 423 30.22 1.37 -41.35
CA ARG A 423 30.65 0.90 -42.68
C ARG A 423 29.50 0.78 -43.69
N LEU A 424 28.28 0.50 -43.25
CA LEU A 424 27.10 0.33 -44.13
C LEU A 424 26.29 1.63 -44.33
N TYR A 425 26.21 2.49 -43.32
CA TYR A 425 25.30 3.64 -43.27
C TYR A 425 25.97 4.99 -43.02
N GLY A 426 27.29 5.02 -42.79
CA GLY A 426 28.02 6.22 -42.38
C GLY A 426 28.09 6.40 -40.85
N GLU A 427 28.95 7.31 -40.42
CA GLU A 427 29.25 7.57 -39.00
C GLU A 427 27.98 7.93 -38.19
N ALA A 428 27.64 7.09 -37.22
CA ALA A 428 26.40 7.19 -36.46
C ALA A 428 26.36 8.44 -35.55
N ILE A 429 25.25 9.19 -35.60
CA ILE A 429 25.06 10.36 -34.73
C ILE A 429 24.52 9.89 -33.37
N ILE A 430 25.43 9.61 -32.44
CA ILE A 430 25.08 9.17 -31.09
C ILE A 430 24.32 10.29 -30.35
N ARG A 431 23.24 9.92 -29.64
CA ARG A 431 22.54 10.79 -28.69
C ARG A 431 22.47 10.15 -27.30
N PRO A 432 22.59 10.92 -26.20
CA PRO A 432 22.37 10.42 -24.85
C PRO A 432 20.92 9.95 -24.68
N ALA A 433 20.71 8.93 -23.87
CA ALA A 433 19.50 8.12 -23.87
C ALA A 433 18.33 8.65 -22.99
N GLU A 434 17.96 9.93 -23.13
CA GLU A 434 16.73 10.49 -22.52
C GLU A 434 15.85 11.25 -23.54
N SER A 435 14.90 10.54 -24.15
CA SER A 435 13.65 11.12 -24.69
C SER A 435 12.64 9.99 -24.98
N ASP A 436 11.46 10.01 -24.36
CA ASP A 436 10.38 9.09 -24.71
C ASP A 436 9.93 9.29 -26.17
N VAL A 437 9.85 8.21 -26.96
CA VAL A 437 9.36 8.28 -28.34
C VAL A 437 7.85 8.46 -28.31
N ILE A 438 7.39 9.66 -28.68
CA ILE A 438 5.98 9.97 -28.88
C ILE A 438 5.50 9.25 -30.15
N ASP A 439 4.38 8.53 -30.03
CA ASP A 439 3.72 7.81 -31.12
C ASP A 439 2.99 8.80 -32.04
N GLU A 440 3.75 9.50 -32.91
CA GLU A 440 3.21 10.46 -33.87
C GLU A 440 2.29 9.76 -34.87
N ARG A 441 0.99 10.07 -34.77
CA ARG A 441 0.03 9.79 -35.84
C ARG A 441 0.04 10.94 -36.84
N GLU A 442 0.19 10.58 -38.11
CA GLU A 442 -0.09 11.48 -39.22
C GLU A 442 -1.57 11.98 -39.15
N PRO A 443 -1.84 13.25 -39.49
CA PRO A 443 -3.20 13.80 -39.47
C PRO A 443 -4.00 13.33 -40.69
N ASP A 444 -5.30 13.10 -40.51
CA ASP A 444 -6.23 12.77 -41.60
C ASP A 444 -6.41 13.98 -42.55
N ILE A 445 -6.17 13.79 -43.85
CA ILE A 445 -6.30 14.83 -44.89
C ILE A 445 -7.70 14.74 -45.56
N LEU A 446 -8.33 15.90 -45.82
CA LEU A 446 -9.62 15.98 -46.51
C LEU A 446 -9.46 16.25 -48.01
N LEU A 447 -9.94 15.29 -48.79
CA LEU A 447 -9.93 15.27 -50.26
C LEU A 447 -11.32 15.55 -50.82
N ARG A 448 -11.38 16.26 -51.95
CA ARG A 448 -12.60 16.59 -52.69
C ARG A 448 -12.56 15.99 -54.09
N ASP A 449 -13.64 15.33 -54.50
CA ASP A 449 -13.82 14.90 -55.89
C ASP A 449 -13.84 16.13 -56.83
N ASP A 450 -13.03 16.09 -57.89
CA ASP A 450 -12.90 17.17 -58.87
C ASP A 450 -13.99 17.14 -59.97
N GLY A 451 -14.73 16.05 -60.08
CA GLY A 451 -15.79 15.84 -61.07
C GLY A 451 -15.33 15.23 -62.41
N GLU A 452 -14.03 15.02 -62.62
CA GLU A 452 -13.49 14.20 -63.72
C GLU A 452 -12.84 12.88 -63.23
N GLY A 453 -12.95 12.59 -61.94
CA GLY A 453 -12.57 11.31 -61.31
C GLY A 453 -11.21 11.34 -60.58
N GLY A 454 -10.66 12.53 -60.37
CA GLY A 454 -9.56 12.75 -59.43
C GLY A 454 -10.04 13.31 -58.09
N TYR A 455 -9.08 13.54 -57.19
CA TYR A 455 -9.33 14.17 -55.90
C TYR A 455 -8.31 15.29 -55.64
N GLU A 456 -8.78 16.46 -55.23
CA GLU A 456 -7.97 17.63 -54.86
C GLU A 456 -8.05 17.86 -53.34
N GLU A 457 -6.93 18.19 -52.69
CA GLU A 457 -6.88 18.46 -51.25
C GLU A 457 -7.51 19.82 -50.93
N ILE A 458 -8.40 19.89 -49.93
CA ILE A 458 -8.92 21.17 -49.44
C ILE A 458 -8.09 21.63 -48.24
N ASP A 459 -7.35 22.73 -48.40
CA ASP A 459 -6.89 23.57 -47.28
C ASP A 459 -8.12 24.22 -46.61
N VAL A 460 -8.72 23.53 -45.63
CA VAL A 460 -9.80 24.08 -44.79
C VAL A 460 -9.16 24.96 -43.70
N PRO A 461 -9.42 26.28 -43.65
CA PRO A 461 -8.99 27.10 -42.52
C PRO A 461 -9.66 26.56 -41.24
N PRO A 462 -8.93 26.38 -40.13
CA PRO A 462 -9.43 25.60 -39.00
C PRO A 462 -10.60 26.29 -38.28
N GLU A 463 -11.82 25.88 -38.62
CA GLU A 463 -12.97 26.08 -37.73
C GLU A 463 -12.82 25.20 -36.48
N ILE A 464 -13.26 25.72 -35.33
CA ILE A 464 -12.87 25.21 -34.02
C ILE A 464 -13.84 24.10 -33.61
N ASP A 465 -13.51 22.86 -33.96
CA ASP A 465 -14.31 21.69 -33.61
C ASP A 465 -14.24 21.42 -32.09
N ALA A 466 -15.35 21.68 -31.40
CA ALA A 466 -15.39 21.89 -29.96
C ALA A 466 -15.58 20.61 -29.13
N ASP A 467 -14.74 19.60 -29.33
CA ASP A 467 -14.72 18.36 -28.52
C ASP A 467 -13.31 17.99 -28.00
N GLY A 468 -12.38 18.96 -27.97
CA GLY A 468 -11.11 18.90 -27.24
C GLY A 468 -11.12 19.72 -25.94
N GLU A 469 -10.43 19.27 -24.89
CA GLU A 469 -10.26 20.08 -23.68
C GLU A 469 -9.42 21.32 -23.98
N ILE A 470 -10.03 22.51 -23.91
CA ILE A 470 -9.33 23.80 -24.01
C ILE A 470 -8.15 23.82 -23.01
N PRO A 471 -6.89 23.93 -23.48
CA PRO A 471 -5.75 24.14 -22.62
C PRO A 471 -5.91 25.47 -21.89
N VAL A 472 -6.19 25.42 -20.59
CA VAL A 472 -6.34 26.63 -19.78
C VAL A 472 -4.97 27.29 -19.68
N ALA A 473 -4.86 28.51 -20.21
CA ALA A 473 -3.60 29.24 -20.39
C ALA A 473 -2.85 29.50 -19.07
N TYR A 474 -2.08 28.49 -18.65
CA TYR A 474 -1.00 28.51 -17.66
C TYR A 474 0.28 27.84 -18.21
N ALA A 475 0.19 27.03 -19.27
CA ALA A 475 1.30 26.40 -19.98
C ALA A 475 2.10 27.40 -20.85
N MET A 476 2.43 28.57 -20.31
CA MET A 476 3.29 29.61 -20.92
C MET A 476 4.22 30.32 -19.92
N GLU A 477 4.23 29.92 -18.65
CA GLU A 477 5.11 30.51 -17.62
C GLU A 477 5.93 29.46 -16.83
N GLN A 478 5.98 28.18 -17.27
CA GLN A 478 6.68 27.13 -16.48
C GLN A 478 7.21 25.88 -17.21
N GLU A 479 7.16 25.80 -18.55
CA GLU A 479 7.80 24.73 -19.35
C GLU A 479 8.78 25.34 -20.36
N PHE A 480 9.80 25.98 -19.80
CA PHE A 480 11.13 26.21 -20.35
C PHE A 480 12.12 26.15 -19.17
N LEU A 481 13.42 26.07 -19.47
CA LEU A 481 14.55 25.86 -18.55
C LEU A 481 14.74 24.40 -18.13
N GLU A 482 16.00 24.01 -17.94
CA GLU A 482 16.46 22.59 -17.92
C GLU A 482 16.17 21.94 -19.31
N GLU A 483 16.90 22.22 -20.40
CA GLU A 483 18.34 22.55 -20.53
C GLU A 483 18.65 23.85 -21.36
N ASP A 484 19.92 24.05 -21.74
CA ASP A 484 20.47 25.11 -22.63
C ASP A 484 20.44 26.59 -22.13
N GLU A 485 20.07 26.85 -20.87
CA GLU A 485 19.94 28.22 -20.34
C GLU A 485 21.28 28.98 -20.20
N GLU A 486 22.39 28.32 -19.81
CA GLU A 486 23.70 29.00 -19.68
C GLU A 486 24.18 29.58 -21.02
N SER A 487 23.97 28.85 -22.12
CA SER A 487 24.30 29.26 -23.49
C SER A 487 23.54 30.53 -23.90
N ALA A 488 22.25 30.59 -23.56
CA ALA A 488 21.41 31.75 -23.82
C ALA A 488 21.81 32.96 -22.95
N ILE A 489 22.09 32.75 -21.66
CA ILE A 489 22.46 33.79 -20.70
C ILE A 489 23.81 34.44 -21.08
N ASP A 490 24.84 33.66 -21.41
CA ASP A 490 26.15 34.22 -21.77
C ASP A 490 26.14 34.91 -23.14
N ARG A 491 25.30 34.44 -24.08
CA ARG A 491 25.05 35.15 -25.34
C ARG A 491 24.31 36.47 -25.11
N ALA A 492 23.37 36.51 -24.16
CA ALA A 492 22.69 37.74 -23.75
C ALA A 492 23.63 38.74 -23.05
N LYS A 493 24.53 38.28 -22.16
CA LYS A 493 25.59 39.10 -21.55
C LYS A 493 26.46 39.77 -22.63
N GLN A 494 27.00 38.99 -23.57
CA GLN A 494 27.86 39.51 -24.64
C GLN A 494 27.15 40.52 -25.56
N VAL A 495 25.84 40.37 -25.78
CA VAL A 495 25.04 41.34 -26.55
C VAL A 495 24.78 42.61 -25.75
N ALA A 496 24.45 42.49 -24.46
CA ALA A 496 24.25 43.65 -23.58
C ALA A 496 25.53 44.48 -23.42
N GLU A 497 26.68 43.82 -23.22
CA GLU A 497 27.98 44.48 -23.06
C GLU A 497 28.38 45.28 -24.32
N ARG A 498 28.14 44.71 -25.51
CA ARG A 498 28.34 45.40 -26.82
C ARG A 498 27.38 46.58 -27.06
N LEU A 499 26.27 46.64 -26.35
CA LEU A 499 25.27 47.72 -26.43
C LEU A 499 25.34 48.69 -25.24
N GLY A 500 26.25 48.49 -24.29
CA GLY A 500 26.36 49.28 -23.06
C GLY A 500 25.20 49.08 -22.08
N GLY A 501 24.47 47.97 -22.17
CA GLY A 501 23.38 47.60 -21.29
C GLY A 501 23.84 46.82 -20.06
N ILE A 502 23.11 46.96 -18.95
CA ILE A 502 23.34 46.23 -17.69
C ILE A 502 22.30 45.10 -17.60
N LEU A 503 22.75 43.86 -17.30
CA LEU A 503 21.87 42.72 -17.04
C LEU A 503 21.40 42.69 -15.58
N LEU A 504 20.21 42.14 -15.35
CA LEU A 504 19.68 41.77 -14.03
C LEU A 504 19.42 40.26 -14.02
N GLU A 505 19.65 39.58 -12.89
CA GLU A 505 19.57 38.12 -12.82
C GLU A 505 18.13 37.62 -12.59
N PRO A 506 17.71 36.52 -13.24
CA PRO A 506 16.40 35.88 -13.03
C PRO A 506 16.37 35.09 -11.71
N GLY A 507 16.54 35.79 -10.60
CA GLY A 507 16.70 35.18 -9.26
C GLY A 507 17.07 36.19 -8.18
N SER A 508 17.65 37.33 -8.55
CA SER A 508 17.61 38.51 -7.70
C SER A 508 16.14 38.97 -7.61
N GLU A 509 15.46 38.62 -6.51
CA GLU A 509 14.40 39.49 -6.03
C GLU A 509 15.02 40.87 -5.89
N VAL A 510 14.56 41.82 -6.70
CA VAL A 510 14.90 43.22 -6.49
C VAL A 510 14.18 43.62 -5.20
N GLU A 511 14.88 43.47 -4.08
CA GLU A 511 14.82 44.42 -3.00
C GLU A 511 15.11 45.80 -3.63
N GLU A 512 14.07 46.44 -4.16
CA GLU A 512 14.02 47.89 -4.21
C GLU A 512 14.30 48.29 -2.77
N SER A 513 15.48 48.86 -2.51
CA SER A 513 15.97 49.11 -1.16
C SER A 513 14.99 50.03 -0.45
N GLU A 514 14.03 49.45 0.29
CA GLU A 514 12.84 50.16 0.76
C GLU A 514 13.30 51.29 1.69
N THR A 515 13.14 52.53 1.22
CA THR A 515 13.59 53.74 1.92
C THR A 515 12.63 54.09 3.07
N GLU A 516 12.55 53.18 4.05
CA GLU A 516 11.89 53.24 5.37
C GLU A 516 10.43 53.74 5.40
N SER A 517 9.78 53.88 4.23
CA SER A 517 8.52 54.62 4.07
C SER A 517 7.58 54.00 3.03
N GLY A 518 7.67 52.68 2.83
CA GLY A 518 6.64 51.91 2.13
C GLY A 518 5.32 51.90 2.93
N PRO A 519 4.15 51.95 2.29
CA PRO A 519 2.89 51.83 3.01
C PRO A 519 2.78 50.43 3.65
N ARG A 520 2.57 50.39 4.97
CA ARG A 520 2.28 49.15 5.72
C ARG A 520 1.06 48.44 5.09
N LEU A 521 1.00 47.11 5.20
CA LEU A 521 -0.21 46.36 4.85
C LEU A 521 -1.41 46.88 5.65
N HIS A 522 -2.60 46.89 5.05
CA HIS A 522 -3.80 47.32 5.76
C HIS A 522 -4.10 46.35 6.93
N PRO A 523 -4.55 46.83 8.10
CA PRO A 523 -4.74 45.97 9.28
C PRO A 523 -5.66 44.76 9.04
N LEU A 524 -6.72 44.93 8.23
CA LEU A 524 -7.61 43.82 7.86
C LEU A 524 -6.91 42.81 6.92
N THR A 525 -6.01 43.25 6.04
CA THR A 525 -5.19 42.34 5.20
C THR A 525 -4.20 41.56 6.06
N ALA A 526 -3.59 42.20 7.06
CA ALA A 526 -2.66 41.56 7.99
C ALA A 526 -3.39 40.52 8.87
N ALA A 527 -4.54 40.87 9.44
CA ALA A 527 -5.39 39.95 10.20
C ALA A 527 -5.93 38.79 9.34
N GLY A 528 -6.19 39.04 8.05
CA GLY A 528 -6.65 38.06 7.08
C GLY A 528 -5.58 37.08 6.56
N LYS A 529 -4.30 37.25 6.93
CA LYS A 529 -3.21 36.36 6.48
C LYS A 529 -3.42 34.93 6.96
N TYR A 530 -3.41 33.97 6.03
CA TYR A 530 -3.51 32.56 6.40
C TYR A 530 -2.21 32.02 7.00
N SER A 531 -1.06 32.30 6.36
CA SER A 531 0.22 31.66 6.70
C SER A 531 0.68 31.87 8.14
N THR A 532 1.54 30.96 8.59
CA THR A 532 2.46 31.20 9.71
C THR A 532 3.33 32.44 9.47
N ASP A 533 3.90 32.98 10.56
CA ASP A 533 4.92 34.01 10.52
C ASP A 533 6.12 33.52 11.36
N PRO A 534 7.30 33.27 10.78
CA PRO A 534 7.60 33.33 9.34
C PRO A 534 6.80 32.30 8.50
N ARG A 535 6.57 32.61 7.20
CA ARG A 535 5.82 31.72 6.27
C ARG A 535 6.42 30.31 6.18
N THR A 536 7.74 30.19 6.24
CA THR A 536 8.44 28.90 6.21
C THR A 536 8.59 28.39 7.63
N VAL A 537 8.01 27.23 7.92
CA VAL A 537 8.14 26.58 9.22
C VAL A 537 9.54 25.97 9.35
N PHE A 538 10.34 26.57 10.23
CA PHE A 538 11.55 25.98 10.75
C PHE A 538 11.16 25.07 11.92
N ILE A 539 11.19 23.75 11.70
CA ILE A 539 10.79 22.79 12.74
C ILE A 539 11.81 22.88 13.89
N PRO A 540 11.38 23.04 15.16
CA PRO A 540 12.27 23.26 16.28
C PRO A 540 13.37 22.19 16.41
N LYS A 541 14.56 22.62 16.83
CA LYS A 541 15.67 21.71 17.12
C LYS A 541 15.48 21.02 18.47
N ASP A 542 15.04 21.76 19.48
CA ASP A 542 15.10 21.29 20.86
C ASP A 542 13.91 20.40 21.24
N SER A 543 12.69 20.71 20.75
CA SER A 543 11.48 19.91 21.01
C SER A 543 11.20 18.81 19.98
N VAL A 544 11.73 18.90 18.75
CA VAL A 544 11.34 17.99 17.65
C VAL A 544 12.55 17.36 16.95
N THR A 545 13.30 18.12 16.15
CA THR A 545 14.24 17.52 15.19
C THR A 545 15.53 16.99 15.81
N GLY A 546 15.99 17.57 16.92
CA GLY A 546 17.13 17.09 17.70
C GLY A 546 16.81 15.75 18.39
N PRO A 547 15.76 15.67 19.23
CA PRO A 547 15.31 14.42 19.82
C PRO A 547 15.04 13.30 18.80
N ILE A 548 14.36 13.59 17.67
CA ILE A 548 14.19 12.61 16.59
C ILE A 548 15.55 12.18 16.01
N SER A 549 16.49 13.11 15.81
CA SER A 549 17.84 12.77 15.34
C SER A 549 18.60 11.88 16.32
N VAL A 550 18.40 12.02 17.63
CA VAL A 550 18.97 11.13 18.65
C VAL A 550 18.37 9.72 18.54
N ILE A 551 17.04 9.60 18.47
CA ILE A 551 16.35 8.31 18.29
C ILE A 551 16.86 7.59 17.03
N LEU A 552 16.97 8.32 15.91
CA LEU A 552 17.44 7.77 14.63
C LEU A 552 18.94 7.47 14.61
N SER A 553 19.76 8.16 15.42
CA SER A 553 21.23 7.96 15.45
C SER A 553 21.67 6.58 15.95
N ASN A 554 20.79 5.87 16.66
CA ASN A 554 21.01 4.49 17.10
C ASN A 554 20.95 3.47 15.93
N TYR A 555 20.52 3.89 14.73
CA TYR A 555 20.29 3.01 13.58
C TYR A 555 21.06 3.45 12.34
N SER A 556 21.34 2.51 11.44
CA SER A 556 21.99 2.80 10.16
C SER A 556 21.11 3.70 9.29
N ASN A 557 21.63 4.88 8.92
CA ASN A 557 20.95 5.82 8.01
C ASN A 557 20.52 5.15 6.70
N LYS A 558 21.32 4.19 6.19
CA LYS A 558 20.97 3.43 4.98
C LYS A 558 19.68 2.63 5.18
N HIS A 559 19.54 1.90 6.30
CA HIS A 559 18.37 1.08 6.58
C HIS A 559 17.11 1.94 6.84
N ILE A 560 17.27 3.12 7.44
CA ILE A 560 16.17 4.10 7.59
C ILE A 560 15.68 4.57 6.21
N THR A 561 16.61 4.92 5.31
CA THR A 561 16.29 5.30 3.92
C THR A 561 15.62 4.16 3.16
N GLU A 562 16.19 2.95 3.19
CA GLU A 562 15.63 1.76 2.51
C GLU A 562 14.23 1.42 3.02
N ALA A 563 13.99 1.50 4.33
CA ALA A 563 12.66 1.29 4.91
C ALA A 563 11.68 2.40 4.52
N ALA A 564 12.09 3.68 4.55
CA ALA A 564 11.25 4.78 4.11
C ALA A 564 10.90 4.69 2.61
N HIS A 565 11.83 4.28 1.76
CA HIS A 565 11.60 4.03 0.34
C HIS A 565 10.66 2.83 0.11
N LYS A 566 10.85 1.74 0.87
CA LYS A 566 9.98 0.55 0.81
C LYS A 566 8.55 0.84 1.26
N VAL A 567 8.37 1.63 2.33
CA VAL A 567 7.06 1.94 2.93
C VAL A 567 6.34 3.06 2.18
N PHE A 568 7.02 4.18 1.89
CA PHE A 568 6.39 5.39 1.34
C PHE A 568 6.62 5.61 -0.16
N GLY A 569 7.35 4.71 -0.83
CA GLY A 569 7.54 4.67 -2.29
C GLY A 569 8.80 5.38 -2.79
N GLY A 570 9.90 4.64 -2.98
CA GLY A 570 11.12 5.13 -3.62
C GLY A 570 11.69 6.42 -3.02
N GLN A 571 12.48 7.16 -3.81
CA GLN A 571 13.21 8.32 -3.33
C GLN A 571 12.33 9.54 -2.98
N ARG A 572 11.26 9.79 -3.75
CA ARG A 572 10.39 10.98 -3.58
C ARG A 572 9.22 10.78 -2.61
N LEU A 573 9.13 9.63 -1.93
CA LEU A 573 8.16 9.31 -0.85
C LEU A 573 6.69 9.70 -1.14
N PRO A 574 6.10 9.43 -2.32
CA PRO A 574 4.79 9.96 -2.71
C PRO A 574 3.61 9.39 -1.91
N HIS A 575 3.81 8.36 -1.09
CA HIS A 575 2.82 7.81 -0.15
C HIS A 575 3.04 8.27 1.30
N SER A 576 4.00 9.16 1.56
CA SER A 576 4.16 9.88 2.84
C SER A 576 3.20 11.10 2.93
N THR A 577 3.51 12.11 3.74
CA THR A 577 2.85 13.43 3.63
C THR A 577 3.14 14.15 2.31
N THR A 578 4.28 13.89 1.66
CA THR A 578 4.76 14.64 0.48
C THR A 578 3.82 14.52 -0.73
N THR A 579 3.45 15.66 -1.32
CA THR A 579 2.54 15.77 -2.47
C THR A 579 3.28 16.17 -3.74
N LEU A 580 3.57 15.22 -4.62
CA LEU A 580 4.22 15.48 -5.91
C LEU A 580 3.26 16.14 -6.93
N PRO A 581 3.75 16.80 -8.00
CA PRO A 581 2.90 17.41 -9.02
C PRO A 581 1.90 16.44 -9.67
N PRO A 582 0.76 16.94 -10.22
CA PRO A 582 -0.22 16.09 -10.91
C PRO A 582 0.35 15.33 -12.12
N SER A 583 1.35 15.90 -12.80
CA SER A 583 2.04 15.30 -13.96
C SER A 583 2.74 13.97 -13.65
N ALA A 584 3.04 13.67 -12.38
CA ALA A 584 3.62 12.39 -11.97
C ALA A 584 2.63 11.21 -12.01
N GLN A 585 1.33 11.44 -12.26
CA GLN A 585 0.25 10.44 -12.41
C GLN A 585 0.07 9.40 -11.28
N ILE A 586 0.73 9.58 -10.13
CA ILE A 586 0.79 8.59 -9.04
C ILE A 586 -0.60 8.35 -8.41
N ALA A 587 -0.91 7.07 -8.18
CA ALA A 587 -2.13 6.62 -7.52
C ALA A 587 -2.38 7.32 -6.16
N GLN A 588 -3.60 7.83 -5.98
CA GLN A 588 -4.05 8.41 -4.71
C GLN A 588 -4.43 7.30 -3.73
N VAL A 589 -3.47 6.90 -2.89
CA VAL A 589 -3.61 5.91 -1.80
C VAL A 589 -3.47 6.58 -0.43
N PRO A 590 -4.00 5.99 0.66
CA PRO A 590 -3.70 6.42 2.03
C PRO A 590 -2.20 6.33 2.37
N ILE A 591 -1.82 6.95 3.49
CA ILE A 591 -0.47 6.80 4.05
C ILE A 591 -0.33 5.37 4.61
N PRO A 592 0.66 4.55 4.18
CA PRO A 592 0.68 3.11 4.49
C PRO A 592 0.86 2.72 5.97
N LEU A 593 1.43 3.60 6.80
CA LEU A 593 1.54 3.38 8.25
C LEU A 593 0.57 4.30 9.00
N SER A 594 -0.33 3.69 9.80
CA SER A 594 -1.29 4.43 10.63
C SER A 594 -0.83 4.51 12.09
N ALA A 595 -1.11 5.63 12.75
CA ALA A 595 -0.94 5.76 14.21
C ALA A 595 -1.80 4.76 15.01
N SER A 596 -2.84 4.18 14.41
CA SER A 596 -3.71 3.15 15.00
C SER A 596 -3.22 1.71 14.80
N GLN A 597 -2.12 1.50 14.07
CA GLN A 597 -1.63 0.17 13.69
C GLN A 597 -0.98 -0.54 14.90
N HIS A 598 -1.39 -1.77 15.20
CA HIS A 598 -0.88 -2.50 16.38
C HIS A 598 0.52 -3.09 16.22
N GLN A 599 0.90 -3.45 15.00
CA GLN A 599 2.20 -4.07 14.71
C GLN A 599 2.97 -3.20 13.72
N MET A 600 4.06 -2.62 14.20
CA MET A 600 5.07 -1.92 13.41
C MET A 600 6.44 -2.40 13.85
N SER A 601 7.33 -2.68 12.89
CA SER A 601 8.73 -2.93 13.22
C SER A 601 9.43 -1.66 13.70
N ASP A 602 10.55 -1.84 14.37
CA ASP A 602 11.44 -0.78 14.84
C ASP A 602 11.85 0.19 13.71
N MET A 603 12.05 -0.34 12.49
CA MET A 603 12.45 0.47 11.34
C MET A 603 11.26 1.17 10.66
N GLU A 604 10.06 0.59 10.69
CA GLU A 604 8.82 1.28 10.27
C GLU A 604 8.48 2.42 11.24
N ALA A 605 8.69 2.23 12.55
CA ALA A 605 8.54 3.30 13.54
C ALA A 605 9.59 4.40 13.38
N ASN A 606 10.86 4.05 13.08
CA ASN A 606 11.87 5.02 12.68
C ASN A 606 11.48 5.78 11.40
N ALA A 607 10.98 5.09 10.37
CA ALA A 607 10.55 5.70 9.12
C ALA A 607 9.32 6.62 9.30
N TYR A 608 8.37 6.25 10.17
CA TYR A 608 7.24 7.09 10.57
C TYR A 608 7.73 8.42 11.17
N LEU A 609 8.65 8.37 12.14
CA LEU A 609 9.26 9.56 12.74
C LEU A 609 10.12 10.37 11.74
N ALA A 610 10.80 9.70 10.81
CA ALA A 610 11.69 10.38 9.87
C ALA A 610 10.95 11.06 8.71
N ALA A 611 9.85 10.47 8.23
CA ALA A 611 9.12 10.91 7.04
C ALA A 611 7.81 11.64 7.34
N LEU A 612 7.02 11.21 8.33
CA LEU A 612 5.67 11.74 8.55
C LEU A 612 5.63 12.87 9.58
N TYR A 613 6.34 12.74 10.71
CA TYR A 613 6.36 13.75 11.76
C TYR A 613 6.64 15.18 11.24
N PRO A 614 7.62 15.42 10.31
CA PRO A 614 7.88 16.77 9.80
C PRO A 614 6.69 17.40 9.06
N GLY A 615 6.05 16.65 8.16
CA GLY A 615 4.90 17.13 7.38
C GLY A 615 3.61 17.24 8.19
N VAL A 616 3.39 16.33 9.15
CA VAL A 616 2.24 16.37 10.07
C VAL A 616 2.38 17.52 11.07
N TYR A 617 3.57 17.75 11.61
CA TYR A 617 3.86 18.92 12.47
C TYR A 617 3.59 20.22 11.70
N ALA A 618 4.14 20.37 10.49
CA ALA A 618 3.99 21.60 9.70
C ALA A 618 2.53 21.89 9.33
N SER A 619 1.79 20.91 8.82
CA SER A 619 0.37 21.09 8.46
C SER A 619 -0.50 21.36 9.69
N THR A 620 -0.29 20.62 10.79
CA THR A 620 -1.02 20.83 12.06
C THR A 620 -0.75 22.21 12.65
N LEU A 621 0.50 22.67 12.67
CA LEU A 621 0.88 23.99 13.15
C LEU A 621 0.17 25.11 12.35
N SER A 622 0.13 24.97 11.01
CA SER A 622 -0.56 25.90 10.11
C SER A 622 -2.07 25.99 10.42
N VAL A 623 -2.73 24.85 10.61
CA VAL A 623 -4.16 24.79 10.98
C VAL A 623 -4.41 25.37 12.37
N LEU A 624 -3.58 25.03 13.36
CA LEU A 624 -3.72 25.55 14.74
C LEU A 624 -3.49 27.06 14.82
N VAL A 625 -2.55 27.62 14.03
CA VAL A 625 -2.35 29.08 13.91
C VAL A 625 -3.58 29.77 13.33
N GLU A 626 -4.21 29.22 12.29
CA GLU A 626 -5.48 29.73 11.76
C GLU A 626 -6.62 29.65 12.79
N VAL A 627 -6.73 28.55 13.54
CA VAL A 627 -7.72 28.40 14.62
C VAL A 627 -7.48 29.42 15.73
N ARG A 628 -6.22 29.64 16.16
CA ARG A 628 -5.84 30.67 17.14
C ARG A 628 -6.14 32.09 16.64
N LYS A 629 -5.95 32.37 15.34
CA LYS A 629 -6.34 33.65 14.73
C LYS A 629 -7.85 33.89 14.77
N ARG A 630 -8.68 32.85 14.54
CA ARG A 630 -10.15 32.99 14.48
C ARG A 630 -10.87 32.92 15.82
N LEU A 631 -10.37 32.13 16.79
CA LEU A 631 -10.91 32.08 18.16
C LEU A 631 -10.25 33.11 19.11
N GLY A 632 -9.18 33.76 18.65
CA GLY A 632 -8.43 34.76 19.42
C GLY A 632 -7.58 34.18 20.55
N SER A 633 -6.70 35.01 21.10
CA SER A 633 -5.82 34.63 22.22
C SER A 633 -6.57 34.26 23.51
N ASN A 634 -7.78 34.78 23.72
CA ASN A 634 -8.57 34.47 24.93
C ASN A 634 -8.90 32.98 25.01
N TRP A 635 -9.24 32.33 23.90
CA TRP A 635 -9.52 30.89 23.86
C TRP A 635 -8.37 30.04 24.42
N LEU A 636 -7.12 30.28 23.99
CA LEU A 636 -5.95 29.58 24.53
C LEU A 636 -5.68 29.94 26.00
N ARG A 637 -5.86 31.21 26.38
CA ARG A 637 -5.66 31.68 27.76
C ARG A 637 -6.67 31.05 28.72
N ASP A 638 -7.93 30.90 28.31
CA ASP A 638 -8.99 30.32 29.12
C ASP A 638 -8.87 28.79 29.21
N LEU A 639 -8.33 28.13 28.18
CA LEU A 639 -7.87 26.74 28.26
C LEU A 639 -6.69 26.58 29.25
N MET A 640 -5.70 27.49 29.23
CA MET A 640 -4.55 27.44 30.14
C MET A 640 -4.89 27.76 31.60
N LYS A 641 -5.95 28.53 31.87
CA LYS A 641 -6.44 28.84 33.23
C LYS A 641 -7.09 27.65 33.95
N GLN A 642 -7.42 26.56 33.27
CA GLN A 642 -8.07 25.39 33.88
C GLN A 642 -7.13 24.68 34.87
N GLU A 643 -7.65 24.21 36.00
CA GLU A 643 -6.85 23.56 37.06
C GLU A 643 -6.03 22.35 36.58
N THR A 644 -6.51 21.62 35.56
CA THR A 644 -5.78 20.48 34.95
C THR A 644 -5.02 20.83 33.69
N GLY A 645 -5.08 22.10 33.25
CA GLY A 645 -4.79 22.52 31.89
C GLY A 645 -5.69 21.85 30.83
N PRO A 646 -5.51 22.19 29.54
CA PRO A 646 -6.31 21.63 28.45
C PRO A 646 -6.11 20.13 28.27
N ARG A 647 -7.16 19.44 27.83
CA ARG A 647 -7.12 18.01 27.46
C ARG A 647 -7.11 17.88 25.96
N VAL A 648 -5.99 17.39 25.41
CA VAL A 648 -5.79 17.32 23.95
C VAL A 648 -5.56 15.89 23.51
N LEU A 649 -6.22 15.48 22.42
CA LEU A 649 -6.06 14.16 21.81
C LEU A 649 -5.44 14.30 20.40
N ASP A 650 -4.29 13.68 20.16
CA ASP A 650 -3.78 13.40 18.80
C ASP A 650 -4.15 11.97 18.41
N VAL A 651 -4.94 11.83 17.34
CA VAL A 651 -5.51 10.57 16.86
C VAL A 651 -4.67 9.94 15.74
N GLY A 652 -3.85 10.73 15.03
CA GLY A 652 -3.31 10.32 13.73
C GLY A 652 -1.86 10.69 13.46
N GLY A 653 -1.31 11.69 14.17
CA GLY A 653 0.10 12.10 14.07
C GLY A 653 1.02 11.41 15.07
N SER A 654 0.43 10.55 15.91
CA SER A 654 1.09 9.78 16.98
C SER A 654 2.05 10.61 17.85
N GLY A 655 1.73 11.90 18.07
CA GLY A 655 2.52 12.84 18.85
C GLY A 655 2.92 14.11 18.09
N ALA A 656 3.04 14.05 16.77
CA ALA A 656 3.42 15.20 15.94
C ALA A 656 2.42 16.37 16.07
N GLY A 657 1.13 16.09 16.26
CA GLY A 657 0.11 17.12 16.50
C GLY A 657 0.20 17.72 17.91
N ILE A 658 0.61 16.93 18.91
CA ILE A 658 0.84 17.42 20.28
C ILE A 658 2.07 18.34 20.35
N LEU A 659 3.13 18.05 19.58
CA LEU A 659 4.30 18.93 19.48
C LEU A 659 3.92 20.30 18.91
N ALA A 660 3.19 20.34 17.79
CA ALA A 660 2.68 21.58 17.20
C ALA A 660 1.74 22.36 18.15
N TRP A 661 0.91 21.65 18.92
CA TRP A 661 0.07 22.25 19.95
C TRP A 661 0.88 22.87 21.10
N ARG A 662 1.91 22.18 21.59
CA ARG A 662 2.77 22.63 22.69
C ARG A 662 3.53 23.90 22.35
N ASP A 663 4.06 24.02 21.14
CA ASP A 663 4.81 25.20 20.73
C ASP A 663 3.90 26.42 20.45
N ILE A 664 2.61 26.21 20.18
CA ILE A 664 1.59 27.29 20.17
C ILE A 664 1.18 27.72 21.58
N LEU A 665 1.00 26.78 22.53
CA LEU A 665 0.80 27.13 23.94
C LEU A 665 2.00 27.89 24.51
N ARG A 666 3.22 27.46 24.17
CA ARG A 666 4.47 28.14 24.51
C ARG A 666 4.46 29.60 24.03
N ALA A 667 4.21 29.83 22.75
CA ALA A 667 4.21 31.19 22.17
C ALA A 667 3.15 32.11 22.80
N GLU A 668 1.94 31.60 23.08
CA GLU A 668 0.90 32.38 23.77
C GLU A 668 1.24 32.63 25.25
N TYR A 669 1.89 31.68 25.93
CA TYR A 669 2.33 31.82 27.31
C TYR A 669 3.50 32.79 27.46
N GLU A 670 4.51 32.71 26.59
CA GLU A 670 5.62 33.68 26.51
C GLU A 670 5.12 35.10 26.18
N THR A 671 4.05 35.22 25.39
CA THR A 671 3.35 36.50 25.15
C THR A 671 2.59 36.99 26.39
N MET A 672 2.13 36.10 27.26
CA MET A 672 1.37 36.42 28.48
C MET A 672 2.28 36.70 29.69
N VAL A 673 3.48 36.10 29.74
CA VAL A 673 4.47 36.24 30.83
C VAL A 673 5.87 36.46 30.22
N PRO A 674 6.22 37.69 29.80
CA PRO A 674 7.49 37.95 29.10
C PRO A 674 8.76 37.67 29.93
N ASP A 675 8.67 37.84 31.26
CA ASP A 675 9.78 37.60 32.19
C ASP A 675 9.92 36.12 32.62
N HIS A 676 9.23 35.20 31.95
CA HIS A 676 9.26 33.77 32.28
C HIS A 676 10.66 33.16 32.01
N PRO A 677 11.30 32.49 33.00
CA PRO A 677 12.57 31.82 32.78
C PRO A 677 12.44 30.70 31.74
N LYS A 678 13.35 30.65 30.76
CA LYS A 678 13.29 29.68 29.64
C LYS A 678 13.23 28.21 30.07
N ASP A 679 13.84 27.89 31.21
CA ASP A 679 13.89 26.53 31.78
C ASP A 679 12.72 26.22 32.73
N ALA A 680 11.84 27.19 33.02
CA ALA A 680 10.71 26.99 33.93
C ALA A 680 9.50 26.35 33.20
N PRO A 681 8.77 25.43 33.86
CA PRO A 681 7.71 24.66 33.22
C PRO A 681 6.49 25.51 32.82
N ILE A 682 6.01 25.30 31.60
CA ILE A 682 4.81 25.92 31.02
C ILE A 682 3.60 24.98 31.20
N PRO A 683 2.39 25.47 31.51
CA PRO A 683 1.19 24.64 31.69
C PRO A 683 0.67 24.06 30.35
N THR A 684 1.26 22.95 29.90
CA THR A 684 0.90 22.24 28.66
C THR A 684 -0.38 21.41 28.74
N GLY A 685 -0.96 21.26 29.93
CA GLY A 685 -2.15 20.43 30.19
C GLY A 685 -1.88 18.92 30.10
N LYS A 686 -2.93 18.15 29.82
CA LYS A 686 -2.87 16.68 29.71
C LYS A 686 -3.09 16.25 28.27
N SER A 687 -2.01 15.92 27.57
CA SER A 687 -2.09 15.39 26.21
C SER A 687 -2.30 13.87 26.21
N THR A 688 -3.05 13.38 25.24
CA THR A 688 -3.32 11.97 24.98
C THR A 688 -3.01 11.68 23.52
N VAL A 689 -2.40 10.53 23.22
CA VAL A 689 -1.89 10.21 21.89
C VAL A 689 -2.29 8.80 21.49
N LEU A 690 -2.81 8.62 20.27
CA LEU A 690 -2.97 7.30 19.68
C LEU A 690 -1.61 6.79 19.17
N ALA A 691 -1.16 5.67 19.72
CA ALA A 691 0.03 4.95 19.29
C ALA A 691 -0.28 3.46 19.42
N GLY A 692 -0.72 2.84 18.31
CA GLY A 692 -1.24 1.48 18.31
C GLY A 692 -0.20 0.40 18.62
N SER A 693 1.07 0.67 18.28
CA SER A 693 2.20 -0.26 18.40
C SER A 693 3.25 0.26 19.37
N ASP A 694 3.76 -0.64 20.22
CA ASP A 694 4.76 -0.34 21.24
C ASP A 694 6.03 0.29 20.65
N ALA A 695 6.46 -0.14 19.45
CA ALA A 695 7.63 0.41 18.77
C ALA A 695 7.47 1.90 18.43
N LEU A 696 6.25 2.36 18.11
CA LEU A 696 5.94 3.77 17.88
C LEU A 696 5.74 4.51 19.21
N GLN A 697 5.03 3.89 20.16
CA GLN A 697 4.78 4.45 21.51
C GLN A 697 6.08 4.74 22.27
N MET A 698 7.06 3.82 22.26
CA MET A 698 8.36 4.00 22.93
C MET A 698 9.19 5.14 22.32
N ARG A 699 9.03 5.42 21.03
CA ARG A 699 9.69 6.54 20.36
C ARG A 699 8.98 7.86 20.63
N ALA A 700 7.65 7.84 20.61
CA ALA A 700 6.83 9.00 20.93
C ALA A 700 6.98 9.44 22.39
N SER A 701 7.16 8.51 23.35
CA SER A 701 7.34 8.85 24.78
C SER A 701 8.67 9.57 25.08
N ILE A 702 9.72 9.33 24.28
CA ILE A 702 11.00 10.09 24.34
C ILE A 702 10.80 11.57 23.93
N LEU A 703 9.76 11.86 23.14
CA LEU A 703 9.44 13.20 22.61
C LEU A 703 8.39 13.94 23.46
N LEU A 704 7.75 13.27 24.44
CA LEU A 704 6.47 13.72 24.99
C LEU A 704 6.35 13.51 26.51
N ASP A 705 6.72 14.52 27.29
CA ASP A 705 6.43 14.56 28.73
C ASP A 705 4.92 14.60 29.01
N ASN A 706 4.48 14.01 30.13
CA ASN A 706 3.10 14.09 30.64
C ASN A 706 1.99 13.62 29.66
N THR A 707 2.28 12.72 28.73
CA THR A 707 1.27 12.19 27.79
C THR A 707 0.77 10.80 28.13
N THR A 708 -0.54 10.60 27.99
CA THR A 708 -1.17 9.26 28.05
C THR A 708 -1.23 8.65 26.65
N PHE A 709 -0.65 7.48 26.44
CA PHE A 709 -0.79 6.76 25.18
C PHE A 709 -2.03 5.85 25.18
N LEU A 710 -2.67 5.72 24.02
CA LEU A 710 -3.79 4.83 23.77
C LEU A 710 -3.43 3.88 22.63
N PRO A 711 -3.55 2.54 22.80
CA PRO A 711 -3.31 1.59 21.71
C PRO A 711 -4.47 1.55 20.71
N ARG A 712 -5.69 1.94 21.14
CA ARG A 712 -6.87 2.09 20.28
C ARG A 712 -7.79 3.17 20.82
N LEU A 713 -8.56 3.80 19.94
CA LEU A 713 -9.63 4.71 20.36
C LEU A 713 -10.68 3.95 21.18
N PRO A 714 -11.26 4.56 22.24
CA PRO A 714 -12.54 4.15 22.77
C PRO A 714 -13.61 4.30 21.67
N ASP A 715 -14.50 3.32 21.52
CA ASP A 715 -15.76 3.52 20.79
C ASP A 715 -16.80 3.99 21.81
N TYR A 716 -17.25 5.23 21.68
CA TYR A 716 -18.35 5.81 22.47
C TYR A 716 -19.66 5.92 21.68
N VAL A 717 -19.70 5.46 20.43
CA VAL A 717 -20.92 5.39 19.61
C VAL A 717 -21.79 4.20 20.04
N HIS A 718 -21.16 3.09 20.42
CA HIS A 718 -21.85 1.86 20.87
C HIS A 718 -21.84 1.66 22.40
N VAL A 719 -21.46 2.67 23.17
CA VAL A 719 -21.49 2.65 24.65
C VAL A 719 -22.77 3.30 25.14
N ARG A 720 -23.62 2.52 25.84
CA ARG A 720 -24.91 2.96 26.38
C ARG A 720 -24.82 4.25 27.22
N ASP A 721 -25.73 5.18 26.96
CA ASP A 721 -25.89 6.43 27.72
C ASP A 721 -26.60 6.23 29.07
N SER A 722 -27.41 5.17 29.20
CA SER A 722 -28.27 4.88 30.35
C SER A 722 -28.08 3.44 30.86
N SER A 723 -28.73 3.12 31.99
CA SER A 723 -28.93 1.73 32.44
C SER A 723 -30.00 1.06 31.55
N THR A 724 -29.65 -0.06 30.91
CA THR A 724 -30.58 -0.87 30.11
C THR A 724 -31.28 -1.91 30.97
N LEU A 725 -32.38 -2.49 30.48
CA LEU A 725 -33.11 -3.57 31.15
C LEU A 725 -32.26 -4.83 31.42
N GLU A 726 -31.13 -4.97 30.72
CA GLU A 726 -30.19 -6.09 30.85
C GLU A 726 -28.94 -5.76 31.70
N ASP A 727 -28.69 -4.48 32.00
CA ASP A 727 -27.50 -4.05 32.73
C ASP A 727 -27.71 -2.77 33.56
N GLU A 728 -28.11 -2.96 34.82
CA GLU A 728 -28.38 -1.89 35.80
C GLU A 728 -27.13 -1.08 36.22
N ARG A 729 -25.91 -1.52 35.86
CA ARG A 729 -24.67 -0.81 36.23
C ARG A 729 -24.68 0.63 35.70
N ALA A 730 -24.09 1.56 36.44
CA ALA A 730 -23.91 2.93 35.98
C ALA A 730 -23.10 2.97 34.65
N PRO A 731 -23.47 3.81 33.68
CA PRO A 731 -22.75 3.90 32.41
C PRO A 731 -21.29 4.33 32.62
N PRO A 732 -20.33 3.82 31.82
CA PRO A 732 -18.92 4.11 32.02
C PRO A 732 -18.61 5.58 31.74
N LYS A 733 -17.80 6.20 32.61
CA LYS A 733 -17.44 7.62 32.49
C LYS A 733 -16.65 7.90 31.19
N ARG A 734 -17.33 8.46 30.19
CA ARG A 734 -16.72 8.91 28.93
C ARG A 734 -15.67 9.99 29.22
N LYS A 735 -14.45 9.86 28.66
CA LYS A 735 -13.43 10.91 28.67
C LYS A 735 -13.76 11.93 27.59
N GLN A 736 -13.73 13.22 27.95
CA GLN A 736 -13.91 14.33 27.01
C GLN A 736 -12.60 15.11 26.84
N PHE A 737 -12.37 15.60 25.63
CA PHE A 737 -11.19 16.38 25.24
C PHE A 737 -11.62 17.76 24.74
N ASP A 738 -10.85 18.78 25.10
CA ASP A 738 -11.09 20.18 24.70
C ASP A 738 -10.60 20.47 23.29
N VAL A 739 -9.55 19.76 22.85
CA VAL A 739 -9.06 19.78 21.46
C VAL A 739 -8.80 18.35 20.99
N ILE A 740 -9.29 18.01 19.80
CA ILE A 740 -8.99 16.74 19.12
C ILE A 740 -8.35 17.05 17.77
N ILE A 741 -7.20 16.45 17.49
CA ILE A 741 -6.44 16.60 16.25
C ILE A 741 -6.36 15.22 15.57
N ALA A 742 -6.92 15.09 14.37
CA ALA A 742 -6.94 13.85 13.60
C ALA A 742 -6.36 14.08 12.20
N PRO A 743 -5.03 14.00 12.04
CA PRO A 743 -4.38 14.06 10.74
C PRO A 743 -4.32 12.66 10.10
N HIS A 744 -4.69 12.56 8.82
CA HIS A 744 -4.55 11.35 8.00
C HIS A 744 -5.31 10.09 8.47
N THR A 745 -6.42 10.27 9.18
CA THR A 745 -7.20 9.14 9.76
C THR A 745 -8.39 8.69 8.89
N LEU A 746 -8.74 9.42 7.82
CA LEU A 746 -10.02 9.21 7.10
C LEU A 746 -9.84 8.53 5.75
N LEU A 747 -8.71 8.76 5.07
CA LEU A 747 -8.41 8.18 3.76
C LEU A 747 -8.02 6.69 3.86
N ALA A 748 -7.57 6.24 5.04
CA ALA A 748 -7.24 4.84 5.33
C ALA A 748 -8.46 3.95 5.66
N ILE A 749 -9.67 4.55 5.70
CA ILE A 749 -10.94 3.85 5.81
C ILE A 749 -11.59 3.92 4.42
N ASP A 750 -11.95 2.78 3.81
CA ASP A 750 -12.48 2.77 2.44
C ASP A 750 -13.98 3.11 2.38
N GLU A 751 -14.77 2.62 3.32
CA GLU A 751 -16.23 2.80 3.32
C GLU A 751 -16.66 4.12 3.98
N ASP A 752 -17.49 4.88 3.27
CA ASP A 752 -18.01 6.18 3.71
C ASP A 752 -18.82 6.10 5.02
N TYR A 753 -19.55 4.99 5.26
CA TYR A 753 -20.28 4.81 6.51
C TYR A 753 -19.33 4.61 7.72
N LEU A 754 -18.20 3.92 7.53
CA LEU A 754 -17.17 3.78 8.57
C LEU A 754 -16.42 5.10 8.81
N ARG A 755 -16.12 5.88 7.75
CA ARG A 755 -15.60 7.26 7.92
C ARG A 755 -16.56 8.11 8.76
N LYS A 756 -17.85 8.05 8.46
CA LYS A 756 -18.90 8.79 9.20
C LYS A 756 -19.06 8.29 10.64
N GLN A 757 -18.94 6.99 10.90
CA GLN A 757 -18.89 6.43 12.26
C GLN A 757 -17.64 6.89 13.02
N HIS A 758 -16.46 6.91 12.38
CA HIS A 758 -15.22 7.41 12.98
C HIS A 758 -15.35 8.90 13.37
N VAL A 759 -15.83 9.75 12.46
CA VAL A 759 -16.06 11.19 12.74
C VAL A 759 -17.14 11.38 13.84
N LYS A 760 -18.21 10.57 13.86
CA LYS A 760 -19.19 10.57 14.97
C LYS A 760 -18.53 10.23 16.30
N ASN A 761 -17.62 9.25 16.33
CA ASN A 761 -16.89 8.87 17.54
C ASN A 761 -15.92 9.96 18.02
N LEU A 762 -15.27 10.68 17.10
CA LEU A 762 -14.48 11.87 17.45
C LEU A 762 -15.37 12.98 18.01
N TRP A 763 -16.57 13.18 17.47
CA TRP A 763 -17.53 14.16 17.98
C TRP A 763 -18.06 13.82 19.38
N THR A 764 -18.34 12.54 19.68
CA THR A 764 -18.80 12.12 21.02
C THR A 764 -17.70 12.20 22.09
N MET A 765 -16.43 12.06 21.70
CA MET A 765 -15.26 12.32 22.57
C MET A 765 -14.95 13.81 22.78
N LEU A 766 -15.51 14.71 21.96
CA LEU A 766 -15.26 16.14 22.06
C LEU A 766 -16.07 16.79 23.19
N ASN A 767 -15.44 17.68 23.95
CA ASN A 767 -16.09 18.46 25.01
C ASN A 767 -17.31 19.22 24.43
N PRO A 768 -18.55 18.98 24.93
CA PRO A 768 -19.75 19.62 24.41
C PRO A 768 -19.83 21.11 24.69
N ASN A 769 -18.96 21.67 25.55
CA ASN A 769 -18.98 23.07 25.98
C ASN A 769 -17.77 23.84 25.40
N GLY A 770 -17.72 23.98 24.08
CA GLY A 770 -16.70 24.78 23.38
C GLY A 770 -15.51 24.01 22.82
N GLY A 771 -15.52 22.67 22.85
CA GLY A 771 -14.42 21.84 22.35
C GLY A 771 -14.20 21.97 20.84
N VAL A 772 -12.94 21.83 20.40
CA VAL A 772 -12.48 22.01 19.02
C VAL A 772 -12.00 20.70 18.39
N LEU A 773 -12.61 20.28 17.27
CA LEU A 773 -12.18 19.12 16.49
C LEU A 773 -11.53 19.58 15.17
N ILE A 774 -10.33 19.09 14.92
CA ILE A 774 -9.53 19.35 13.72
C ILE A 774 -9.34 18.04 12.97
N LEU A 775 -9.89 17.96 11.76
CA LEU A 775 -9.67 16.88 10.80
C LEU A 775 -8.78 17.41 9.68
N LEU A 776 -7.69 16.72 9.34
CA LEU A 776 -6.87 17.07 8.16
C LEU A 776 -6.42 15.84 7.38
N GLU A 777 -6.29 15.99 6.07
CA GLU A 777 -5.91 14.95 5.13
C GLU A 777 -4.96 15.46 4.05
N LYS A 778 -4.35 14.53 3.30
CA LYS A 778 -3.39 14.84 2.24
C LYS A 778 -4.04 15.67 1.12
N GLY A 779 -3.32 16.67 0.62
CA GLY A 779 -3.76 17.63 -0.41
C GLY A 779 -3.90 16.99 -1.78
N ARG A 780 -4.97 16.20 -1.93
CA ARG A 780 -5.32 15.39 -3.10
C ARG A 780 -6.83 15.30 -3.21
N GLN A 781 -7.33 14.95 -4.40
CA GLN A 781 -8.77 14.81 -4.66
C GLN A 781 -9.48 13.91 -3.63
N LYS A 782 -8.95 12.71 -3.35
CA LYS A 782 -9.53 11.79 -2.35
C LYS A 782 -9.45 12.31 -0.91
N GLY A 783 -8.38 13.02 -0.55
CA GLY A 783 -8.22 13.62 0.79
C GLY A 783 -9.21 14.77 1.02
N PHE A 784 -9.41 15.60 0.00
CA PHE A 784 -10.50 16.58 -0.02
C PHE A 784 -11.87 15.91 0.08
N GLU A 785 -12.13 14.82 -0.65
CA GLU A 785 -13.40 14.09 -0.59
C GLU A 785 -13.72 13.56 0.82
N ALA A 786 -12.72 12.98 1.51
CA ALA A 786 -12.87 12.52 2.89
C ALA A 786 -13.20 13.66 3.86
N ILE A 787 -12.50 14.80 3.76
CA ILE A 787 -12.72 15.98 4.60
C ILE A 787 -14.05 16.68 4.28
N ALA A 788 -14.43 16.76 3.01
CA ALA A 788 -15.69 17.36 2.59
C ALA A 788 -16.90 16.51 3.00
N GLY A 789 -16.80 15.17 2.91
CA GLY A 789 -17.81 14.25 3.44
C GLY A 789 -17.93 14.30 4.97
N ALA A 790 -16.82 14.48 5.68
CA ALA A 790 -16.84 14.71 7.13
C ALA A 790 -17.51 16.04 7.50
N ARG A 791 -17.14 17.15 6.82
CA ARG A 791 -17.77 18.48 6.99
C ARG A 791 -19.27 18.45 6.69
N GLU A 792 -19.66 17.75 5.63
CA GLU A 792 -21.06 17.56 5.24
C GLU A 792 -21.83 16.81 6.33
N MET A 793 -21.36 15.65 6.78
CA MET A 793 -22.02 14.88 7.85
C MET A 793 -22.18 15.67 9.15
N LEU A 794 -21.14 16.44 9.54
CA LEU A 794 -21.20 17.30 10.72
C LEU A 794 -22.28 18.38 10.60
N LEU A 795 -22.42 19.06 9.45
CA LEU A 795 -23.49 20.05 9.21
C LEU A 795 -24.87 19.41 9.05
N GLU A 796 -24.96 18.20 8.49
CA GLU A 796 -26.21 17.49 8.29
C GLU A 796 -26.80 16.97 9.60
N LYS A 797 -25.96 16.53 10.56
CA LYS A 797 -26.42 15.76 11.74
C LYS A 797 -26.08 16.35 13.11
N HIS A 798 -25.07 17.21 13.21
CA HIS A 798 -24.53 17.61 14.52
C HIS A 798 -24.51 19.13 14.75
N ILE A 799 -24.08 19.92 13.77
CA ILE A 799 -23.91 21.37 13.88
C ILE A 799 -25.14 22.08 13.30
N ALA A 800 -25.83 22.86 14.14
CA ALA A 800 -26.90 23.75 13.68
C ALA A 800 -26.34 24.83 12.73
N SER A 801 -27.04 25.07 11.62
CA SER A 801 -26.70 26.13 10.66
C SER A 801 -27.94 26.99 10.34
N PRO A 802 -27.78 28.26 9.93
CA PRO A 802 -28.90 29.11 9.53
C PRO A 802 -29.74 28.45 8.43
N GLY A 803 -31.00 28.14 8.75
CA GLY A 803 -31.92 27.40 7.88
C GLY A 803 -31.90 25.87 8.01
N SER A 804 -31.07 25.29 8.89
CA SER A 804 -31.07 23.86 9.19
C SER A 804 -30.68 23.60 10.66
N THR A 805 -31.67 23.72 11.55
CA THR A 805 -31.58 23.42 12.99
C THR A 805 -31.94 21.97 13.33
N GLU A 806 -32.69 21.30 12.45
CA GLU A 806 -33.20 19.94 12.65
C GLU A 806 -32.79 19.03 11.48
N TYR A 807 -32.86 17.72 11.71
CA TYR A 807 -32.82 16.70 10.65
C TYR A 807 -33.75 15.53 10.99
N GLU A 808 -34.32 14.89 9.99
CA GLU A 808 -35.21 13.73 10.18
C GLU A 808 -34.39 12.44 10.37
N SER A 809 -34.83 11.55 11.26
CA SER A 809 -34.29 10.20 11.39
C SER A 809 -35.27 9.25 12.05
N LEU A 810 -35.00 7.95 11.91
CA LEU A 810 -35.62 6.93 12.72
C LEU A 810 -35.11 7.09 14.16
N THR A 811 -36.05 7.32 15.08
CA THR A 811 -35.80 7.36 16.52
C THR A 811 -35.60 5.95 17.08
N GLU A 812 -35.11 5.83 18.31
CA GLU A 812 -34.95 4.52 18.99
C GLU A 812 -36.30 3.77 19.17
N SER A 813 -37.43 4.48 19.10
CA SER A 813 -38.79 3.92 19.10
C SER A 813 -39.23 3.36 17.73
N GLY A 814 -38.44 3.55 16.66
CA GLY A 814 -38.77 3.16 15.29
C GLY A 814 -39.54 4.21 14.47
N ASP A 815 -40.13 5.21 15.13
CA ASP A 815 -40.84 6.31 14.47
C ASP A 815 -39.88 7.30 13.78
N GLN A 816 -40.33 7.88 12.67
CA GLN A 816 -39.68 9.04 12.06
C GLN A 816 -39.89 10.29 12.93
N GLY A 817 -38.82 10.84 13.48
CA GLY A 817 -38.83 12.06 14.28
C GLY A 817 -37.76 13.06 13.82
N SER A 818 -38.00 14.34 14.08
CA SER A 818 -36.97 15.35 13.89
C SER A 818 -36.04 15.40 15.12
N ILE A 819 -34.73 15.41 14.86
CA ILE A 819 -33.69 15.50 15.85
C ILE A 819 -33.08 16.90 15.79
N GLN A 820 -33.09 17.59 16.93
CA GLN A 820 -32.47 18.90 17.10
C GLN A 820 -30.94 18.78 17.01
N LYS A 821 -30.31 19.66 16.24
CA LYS A 821 -28.84 19.74 16.15
C LYS A 821 -28.26 20.51 17.33
N GLU A 822 -27.01 20.22 17.66
CA GLU A 822 -26.28 20.93 18.71
C GLU A 822 -25.83 22.31 18.20
N ALA A 823 -25.65 23.26 19.13
CA ALA A 823 -24.93 24.49 18.83
C ALA A 823 -23.48 24.16 18.42
N GLY A 824 -22.92 24.94 17.49
CA GLY A 824 -21.58 24.71 16.96
C GLY A 824 -21.31 25.55 15.72
N MET A 825 -20.07 25.52 15.25
CA MET A 825 -19.64 26.24 14.05
C MET A 825 -18.42 25.59 13.39
N ILE A 826 -18.22 25.88 12.11
CA ILE A 826 -16.94 25.70 11.43
C ILE A 826 -16.07 26.91 11.76
N ILE A 827 -14.92 26.65 12.39
CA ILE A 827 -13.91 27.66 12.66
C ILE A 827 -13.20 27.99 11.36
N ALA A 828 -12.65 26.98 10.68
CA ALA A 828 -11.80 27.12 9.49
C ALA A 828 -11.83 25.84 8.63
N PRO A 829 -11.38 25.86 7.36
CA PRO A 829 -10.98 27.02 6.55
C PRO A 829 -12.19 27.80 6.03
N CYS A 830 -13.33 27.15 5.81
CA CYS A 830 -14.54 27.77 5.28
C CYS A 830 -14.98 28.94 6.14
N THR A 831 -15.54 29.98 5.52
CA THR A 831 -16.26 31.05 6.23
C THR A 831 -17.78 30.82 6.19
N ASN A 832 -18.29 30.04 5.22
CA ASN A 832 -19.70 29.62 5.14
C ASN A 832 -19.98 28.25 5.80
N HIS A 833 -21.24 28.08 6.19
CA HIS A 833 -21.79 26.90 6.87
C HIS A 833 -22.85 26.13 6.05
N GLY A 834 -22.99 26.45 4.75
CA GLY A 834 -23.80 25.68 3.81
C GLY A 834 -23.04 24.46 3.25
N LYS A 835 -23.63 23.77 2.27
CA LYS A 835 -22.92 22.73 1.49
C LYS A 835 -21.71 23.35 0.79
N CYS A 836 -20.60 22.61 0.71
CA CYS A 836 -19.37 23.11 0.09
C CYS A 836 -19.52 23.18 -1.45
N PRO A 837 -19.30 24.33 -2.11
CA PRO A 837 -19.47 24.46 -3.56
C PRO A 837 -18.46 23.64 -4.39
N MET A 838 -17.36 23.18 -3.78
CA MET A 838 -16.42 22.24 -4.42
C MET A 838 -16.80 20.76 -4.21
N TYR A 839 -17.90 20.46 -3.50
CA TYR A 839 -18.33 19.10 -3.17
C TYR A 839 -19.83 18.90 -3.44
N HIS A 840 -20.26 19.14 -4.69
CA HIS A 840 -21.61 18.80 -5.14
C HIS A 840 -21.79 17.31 -5.43
N ILE A 841 -20.75 16.64 -5.96
CA ILE A 841 -20.74 15.20 -6.21
C ILE A 841 -20.10 14.52 -5.00
N HIS A 842 -20.91 13.73 -4.28
CA HIS A 842 -20.50 12.99 -3.09
C HIS A 842 -19.57 11.81 -3.45
N GLY A 843 -18.60 11.52 -2.60
CA GLY A 843 -17.65 10.43 -2.82
C GLY A 843 -16.72 10.65 -4.02
N HIS A 844 -16.25 9.55 -4.60
CA HIS A 844 -15.19 9.52 -5.60
C HIS A 844 -15.66 10.07 -6.96
N ALA A 845 -15.24 11.29 -7.31
CA ALA A 845 -15.42 11.82 -8.66
C ALA A 845 -14.34 11.29 -9.64
N LYS A 846 -14.67 11.19 -10.93
CA LYS A 846 -13.68 11.01 -12.01
C LYS A 846 -13.48 12.36 -12.71
N GLY A 847 -12.24 12.83 -12.79
CA GLY A 847 -11.87 14.08 -13.47
C GLY A 847 -12.10 15.37 -12.67
N ARG A 848 -12.06 15.33 -11.33
CA ARG A 848 -12.16 16.54 -10.49
C ARG A 848 -10.79 17.21 -10.38
N SER A 849 -10.65 18.40 -10.96
CA SER A 849 -9.42 19.21 -10.88
C SER A 849 -9.56 20.39 -9.91
N ASP A 850 -10.75 21.00 -9.77
CA ASP A 850 -11.00 21.99 -8.70
C ASP A 850 -11.34 21.28 -7.38
N TYR A 851 -10.49 21.41 -6.36
CA TYR A 851 -10.74 20.95 -4.99
C TYR A 851 -10.07 21.83 -3.92
N CYS A 852 -10.70 21.96 -2.75
CA CYS A 852 -10.21 22.85 -1.69
C CYS A 852 -9.07 22.19 -0.91
N HIS A 853 -7.88 22.79 -0.99
CA HIS A 853 -6.67 22.38 -0.28
C HIS A 853 -5.80 23.62 -0.03
N PHE A 854 -4.73 23.45 0.74
CA PHE A 854 -3.80 24.49 1.17
C PHE A 854 -2.37 23.94 1.20
N GLU A 855 -1.38 24.83 1.19
CA GLU A 855 0.05 24.50 1.35
C GLU A 855 0.61 25.00 2.69
N GLN A 856 1.63 24.32 3.21
CA GLN A 856 2.54 24.88 4.21
C GLN A 856 3.98 24.55 3.86
N ARG A 857 4.82 25.57 3.73
CA ARG A 857 6.27 25.39 3.52
C ARG A 857 6.96 25.02 4.83
N TYR A 858 7.83 24.01 4.80
CA TYR A 858 8.78 23.71 5.88
C TYR A 858 10.18 23.39 5.33
N ILE A 859 11.21 23.54 6.16
CA ILE A 859 12.58 23.08 5.84
C ILE A 859 12.72 21.62 6.26
N ARG A 860 13.20 20.75 5.36
CA ARG A 860 13.36 19.32 5.69
C ARG A 860 14.47 19.15 6.75
N PRO A 861 14.22 18.40 7.84
CA PRO A 861 15.26 18.06 8.80
C PRO A 861 16.40 17.25 8.15
N PRO A 862 17.63 17.26 8.68
CA PRO A 862 18.78 16.57 8.07
C PRO A 862 18.60 15.05 7.89
N PHE A 863 17.72 14.39 8.65
CA PHE A 863 17.34 13.00 8.39
C PHE A 863 16.48 12.87 7.13
N LEU A 864 15.41 13.66 7.00
CA LEU A 864 14.50 13.61 5.85
C LEU A 864 15.19 14.06 4.55
N GLN A 865 16.04 15.10 4.62
CA GLN A 865 16.84 15.53 3.47
C GLN A 865 17.67 14.39 2.87
N ARG A 866 18.30 13.56 3.73
CA ARG A 866 19.13 12.41 3.31
C ARG A 866 18.31 11.21 2.83
N ILE A 867 17.08 11.03 3.34
CA ILE A 867 16.16 9.99 2.84
C ILE A 867 15.67 10.33 1.43
N VAL A 868 15.33 11.60 1.18
CA VAL A 868 14.90 12.09 -0.14
C VAL A 868 16.09 12.31 -1.09
N GLY A 869 17.32 12.39 -0.58
CA GLY A 869 18.52 12.71 -1.36
C GLY A 869 18.51 14.14 -1.92
N ALA A 870 17.87 15.08 -1.22
CA ALA A 870 17.67 16.44 -1.72
C ALA A 870 18.94 17.30 -1.55
N THR A 871 19.66 17.52 -2.64
CA THR A 871 20.83 18.40 -2.76
C THR A 871 20.44 19.88 -2.76
N ASP A 872 19.64 20.32 -3.74
CA ASP A 872 19.62 21.73 -4.14
C ASP A 872 18.45 22.53 -3.54
N ARG A 873 17.33 21.86 -3.26
CA ARG A 873 16.11 22.47 -2.71
C ARG A 873 15.67 21.79 -1.41
N ASN A 874 16.25 22.21 -0.28
CA ASN A 874 15.97 21.64 1.05
C ASN A 874 14.64 22.11 1.71
N HIS A 875 13.65 22.52 0.92
CA HIS A 875 12.31 22.89 1.41
C HIS A 875 11.22 22.04 0.77
N GLU A 876 10.10 21.91 1.47
CA GLU A 876 8.93 21.17 1.03
C GLU A 876 7.65 21.96 1.31
N ASP A 877 6.75 22.00 0.33
CA ASP A 877 5.40 22.54 0.48
C ASP A 877 4.44 21.36 0.68
N VAL A 878 4.14 21.02 1.94
CA VAL A 878 3.16 19.96 2.24
C VAL A 878 1.75 20.49 1.93
N GLN A 879 1.05 19.81 1.02
CA GLN A 879 -0.33 20.16 0.68
C GLN A 879 -1.31 19.32 1.51
N PHE A 880 -2.37 19.97 2.02
CA PHE A 880 -3.39 19.33 2.87
C PHE A 880 -4.78 19.95 2.67
N SER A 881 -5.82 19.15 2.88
CA SER A 881 -7.21 19.61 3.02
C SER A 881 -7.62 19.43 4.49
N TYR A 882 -8.35 20.38 5.08
CA TYR A 882 -8.74 20.28 6.49
C TYR A 882 -10.10 20.90 6.77
N VAL A 883 -10.66 20.58 7.94
CA VAL A 883 -11.75 21.32 8.57
C VAL A 883 -11.54 21.35 10.10
N ALA A 884 -11.73 22.52 10.69
CA ALA A 884 -11.73 22.75 12.12
C ALA A 884 -13.12 23.23 12.56
N VAL A 885 -13.72 22.56 13.53
CA VAL A 885 -15.08 22.82 14.03
C VAL A 885 -15.10 22.99 15.55
N GLN A 886 -16.06 23.76 16.05
CA GLN A 886 -16.33 23.93 17.47
C GLN A 886 -17.71 23.35 17.83
N ARG A 887 -17.81 22.70 18.99
CA ARG A 887 -19.05 22.12 19.55
C ARG A 887 -19.56 22.96 20.71
N GLY A 888 -20.88 23.12 20.83
CA GLY A 888 -21.57 23.85 21.89
C GLY A 888 -21.53 25.38 21.81
N VAL A 889 -20.53 25.94 21.14
CA VAL A 889 -20.34 27.38 20.97
C VAL A 889 -20.48 27.75 19.50
N ASP A 890 -21.19 28.85 19.25
CA ASP A 890 -21.37 29.42 17.92
C ASP A 890 -21.19 30.94 17.96
N LEU A 891 -20.01 31.41 17.58
CA LEU A 891 -19.68 32.83 17.55
C LEU A 891 -20.59 33.63 16.62
N ARG A 892 -21.25 33.01 15.63
CA ARG A 892 -22.25 33.72 14.79
C ARG A 892 -23.43 34.21 15.61
N GLN A 893 -23.81 33.46 16.65
CA GLN A 893 -24.89 33.80 17.57
C GLN A 893 -24.38 34.73 18.69
N THR A 894 -23.19 34.44 19.25
CA THR A 894 -22.62 35.22 20.37
C THR A 894 -22.14 36.61 19.95
N GLU A 895 -21.50 36.74 18.78
CA GLU A 895 -20.96 38.00 18.25
C GLU A 895 -21.85 38.62 17.15
N SER A 896 -23.01 38.03 16.85
CA SER A 896 -23.94 38.47 15.79
C SER A 896 -23.31 38.57 14.38
N ILE A 897 -22.44 37.62 14.03
CA ILE A 897 -21.66 37.65 12.77
C ILE A 897 -22.58 37.48 11.56
N ILE A 898 -22.63 38.50 10.70
CA ILE A 898 -23.35 38.46 9.42
C ILE A 898 -22.68 37.46 8.46
N GLN A 899 -23.47 36.56 7.89
CA GLN A 899 -23.03 35.59 6.88
C GLN A 899 -23.92 35.69 5.62
N GLY A 900 -23.67 34.84 4.62
CA GLY A 900 -24.50 34.76 3.43
C GLY A 900 -24.21 35.86 2.41
N LYS A 901 -25.23 36.21 1.61
CA LYS A 901 -25.11 37.18 0.52
C LYS A 901 -24.74 38.58 1.03
N ALA A 902 -25.33 39.05 2.12
CA ALA A 902 -25.08 40.39 2.65
C ALA A 902 -23.60 40.62 3.03
N ALA A 903 -22.98 39.64 3.70
CA ALA A 903 -21.54 39.68 3.99
C ALA A 903 -20.67 39.62 2.71
N THR A 904 -21.11 38.86 1.70
CA THR A 904 -20.43 38.76 0.40
C THR A 904 -20.49 40.07 -0.39
N ASP A 905 -21.65 40.73 -0.40
CA ASP A 905 -21.85 42.02 -1.07
C ASP A 905 -21.04 43.14 -0.38
N ALA A 906 -21.06 43.20 0.96
CA ALA A 906 -20.27 44.18 1.73
C ALA A 906 -18.75 43.96 1.61
N ALA A 907 -18.28 42.71 1.62
CA ALA A 907 -16.86 42.41 1.39
C ALA A 907 -16.40 42.67 -0.06
N PHE A 908 -17.33 42.74 -1.02
CA PHE A 908 -17.05 43.13 -2.41
C PHE A 908 -16.96 44.65 -2.59
N GLU A 909 -17.82 45.41 -1.92
CA GLU A 909 -17.73 46.87 -1.83
C GLU A 909 -16.41 47.31 -1.19
N GLY A 910 -16.05 46.67 -0.07
CA GLY A 910 -14.74 46.75 0.55
C GLY A 910 -14.70 47.58 1.84
N TYR A 911 -13.77 47.23 2.73
CA TYR A 911 -13.62 47.80 4.07
C TYR A 911 -12.39 48.70 4.21
N GLU A 912 -11.89 49.29 3.11
CA GLU A 912 -10.66 50.12 3.10
C GLU A 912 -10.82 51.39 3.95
N ASP A 913 -11.92 52.14 3.78
CA ASP A 913 -12.18 53.37 4.55
C ASP A 913 -12.70 53.12 5.98
N SER A 914 -12.91 51.85 6.39
CA SER A 914 -13.52 51.51 7.67
C SER A 914 -12.57 51.55 8.88
N VAL A 915 -11.27 51.76 8.64
CA VAL A 915 -10.22 51.76 9.67
C VAL A 915 -9.49 53.11 9.67
N SER A 916 -10.01 54.08 10.42
CA SER A 916 -9.40 55.41 10.55
C SER A 916 -8.16 55.39 11.46
N THR A 917 -7.02 55.85 10.94
CA THR A 917 -5.69 55.65 11.53
C THR A 917 -5.31 56.57 12.70
N GLU A 918 -6.25 57.36 13.24
CA GLU A 918 -5.97 58.39 14.25
C GLU A 918 -6.17 57.93 15.71
N ALA A 919 -6.56 56.66 15.94
CA ALA A 919 -6.65 56.06 17.27
C ALA A 919 -5.46 55.13 17.56
N GLY A 920 -4.98 55.13 18.81
CA GLY A 920 -3.80 54.35 19.23
C GLY A 920 -3.96 52.82 19.15
N GLU A 921 -2.82 52.12 19.22
CA GLU A 921 -2.55 50.76 18.74
C GLU A 921 -3.37 49.59 19.34
N THR A 922 -4.43 49.85 20.11
CA THR A 922 -5.24 48.82 20.78
C THR A 922 -6.77 48.96 20.61
N ALA A 923 -7.29 49.94 19.88
CA ALA A 923 -8.74 50.22 19.86
C ALA A 923 -9.34 50.66 18.51
N GLN A 924 -9.41 49.77 17.51
CA GLN A 924 -10.46 49.83 16.46
C GLN A 924 -10.64 48.61 15.51
N LEU A 925 -9.86 47.53 15.60
CA LEU A 925 -10.07 46.31 14.77
C LEU A 925 -11.38 45.53 15.06
N SER A 926 -12.20 45.99 16.01
CA SER A 926 -13.26 45.22 16.68
C SER A 926 -14.59 45.08 15.91
N THR A 927 -14.67 45.49 14.65
CA THR A 927 -15.96 45.62 13.93
C THR A 927 -16.20 44.54 12.85
N ILE A 928 -15.14 43.90 12.32
CA ILE A 928 -15.24 42.98 11.18
C ILE A 928 -14.63 41.63 11.56
N ASN A 929 -15.47 40.63 11.84
CA ASN A 929 -15.01 39.27 12.15
C ASN A 929 -14.51 38.55 10.87
N PRO A 930 -13.37 37.84 10.89
CA PRO A 930 -12.85 37.06 9.75
C PRO A 930 -13.85 36.11 9.06
N LEU A 931 -14.90 35.64 9.76
CA LEU A 931 -15.95 34.77 9.22
C LEU A 931 -16.95 35.47 8.29
N SER A 932 -16.95 36.81 8.20
CA SER A 932 -17.73 37.55 7.19
C SER A 932 -16.94 37.85 5.91
N LEU A 933 -15.70 37.35 5.78
CA LEU A 933 -14.82 37.60 4.63
C LEU A 933 -14.79 36.42 3.63
N PRO A 934 -14.57 36.67 2.33
CA PRO A 934 -14.21 35.65 1.35
C PRO A 934 -12.82 35.08 1.60
N ARG A 935 -12.63 33.77 1.35
CA ARG A 935 -11.34 33.07 1.42
C ARG A 935 -10.79 32.76 0.03
N THR A 936 -9.53 33.10 -0.20
CA THR A 936 -8.76 32.74 -1.39
C THR A 936 -8.59 31.22 -1.48
N VAL A 937 -9.26 30.55 -2.43
CA VAL A 937 -9.23 29.08 -2.57
C VAL A 937 -8.24 28.55 -3.59
N LEU A 938 -7.63 29.41 -4.39
CA LEU A 938 -6.55 29.08 -5.35
C LEU A 938 -5.46 30.17 -5.34
N PRO A 939 -4.23 29.89 -5.79
CA PRO A 939 -3.17 30.90 -5.92
C PRO A 939 -3.63 32.14 -6.75
N PRO A 940 -3.49 33.37 -6.23
CA PRO A 940 -3.89 34.58 -6.97
C PRO A 940 -3.06 34.81 -8.24
N MET A 941 -3.72 35.07 -9.37
CA MET A 941 -3.04 35.44 -10.63
C MET A 941 -2.55 36.89 -10.57
N LYS A 942 -1.23 37.11 -10.55
CA LYS A 942 -0.60 38.42 -10.34
C LYS A 942 -0.15 39.08 -11.65
N ARG A 943 -1.09 39.37 -12.54
CA ARG A 943 -0.85 39.97 -13.86
C ARG A 943 -0.36 41.44 -13.77
N ARG A 944 0.09 42.00 -14.89
CA ARG A 944 0.54 43.41 -14.97
C ARG A 944 -0.65 44.35 -14.72
N GLY A 945 -0.56 45.18 -13.69
CA GLY A 945 -1.55 46.21 -13.36
C GLY A 945 -2.87 45.71 -12.73
N HIS A 946 -3.06 44.40 -12.56
CA HIS A 946 -4.23 43.83 -11.89
C HIS A 946 -3.93 42.46 -11.27
N VAL A 947 -4.57 42.17 -10.14
CA VAL A 947 -4.55 40.84 -9.51
C VAL A 947 -5.95 40.23 -9.62
N ILE A 948 -6.01 38.93 -9.91
CA ILE A 948 -7.27 38.19 -9.99
C ILE A 948 -7.25 37.09 -8.92
N PHE A 949 -8.33 37.04 -8.15
CA PHE A 949 -8.55 36.06 -7.09
C PHE A 949 -9.68 35.11 -7.49
N ASP A 950 -9.61 33.88 -6.99
CA ASP A 950 -10.74 32.94 -6.95
C ASP A 950 -11.09 32.70 -5.47
N PHE A 951 -12.27 33.18 -5.06
CA PHE A 951 -12.72 33.24 -3.68
C PHE A 951 -13.88 32.28 -3.41
N CYS A 952 -13.86 31.61 -2.25
CA CYS A 952 -15.06 31.03 -1.65
C CYS A 952 -15.70 32.06 -0.71
N THR A 953 -16.95 32.41 -0.99
CA THR A 953 -17.65 33.53 -0.32
C THR A 953 -18.39 33.09 0.96
N PRO A 954 -18.75 34.03 1.85
CA PRO A 954 -19.69 33.80 2.95
C PRO A 954 -21.08 33.29 2.51
N GLU A 955 -21.48 33.50 1.25
CA GLU A 955 -22.69 32.91 0.65
C GLU A 955 -22.53 31.42 0.27
N GLY A 956 -21.29 30.91 0.20
CA GLY A 956 -21.04 29.52 -0.23
C GLY A 956 -20.95 29.35 -1.75
N LYS A 957 -20.60 30.41 -2.49
CA LYS A 957 -20.31 30.35 -3.93
C LYS A 957 -18.80 30.47 -4.17
N ILE A 958 -18.33 30.06 -5.36
CA ILE A 958 -17.00 30.42 -5.84
C ILE A 958 -17.12 31.56 -6.86
N GLU A 959 -16.48 32.68 -6.56
CA GLU A 959 -16.46 33.88 -7.38
C GLU A 959 -15.03 34.28 -7.73
N ARG A 960 -14.84 34.75 -8.96
CA ARG A 960 -13.60 35.33 -9.46
C ARG A 960 -13.68 36.85 -9.36
N TRP A 961 -12.78 37.46 -8.58
CA TRP A 961 -12.75 38.91 -8.32
C TRP A 961 -11.48 39.53 -8.91
N THR A 962 -11.57 40.75 -9.46
CA THR A 962 -10.40 41.47 -10.03
C THR A 962 -10.12 42.77 -9.29
N VAL A 963 -8.88 42.92 -8.83
CA VAL A 963 -8.34 44.12 -8.16
C VAL A 963 -7.32 44.79 -9.07
N PRO A 964 -7.71 45.76 -9.91
CA PRO A 964 -6.79 46.54 -10.74
C PRO A 964 -6.14 47.69 -9.95
N ARG A 965 -4.97 48.16 -10.41
CA ARG A 965 -4.28 49.34 -9.86
C ARG A 965 -5.11 50.64 -9.92
N SER A 966 -6.17 50.66 -10.73
CA SER A 966 -7.13 51.77 -10.89
C SER A 966 -8.42 51.60 -10.06
N TYR A 967 -8.43 50.69 -9.08
CA TYR A 967 -9.50 50.57 -8.08
C TYR A 967 -9.06 51.25 -6.77
N SER A 968 -8.01 50.73 -6.12
CA SER A 968 -7.30 51.43 -5.04
C SER A 968 -5.80 51.16 -5.10
N ARG A 969 -4.99 52.11 -4.61
CA ARG A 969 -3.54 51.95 -4.42
C ARG A 969 -3.23 50.93 -3.32
N GLN A 970 -3.93 50.99 -2.17
CA GLN A 970 -3.70 50.07 -1.06
C GLN A 970 -4.22 48.68 -1.40
N ALA A 971 -5.46 48.56 -1.89
CA ALA A 971 -6.02 47.28 -2.32
C ALA A 971 -5.14 46.58 -3.38
N TYR A 972 -4.59 47.31 -4.36
CA TYR A 972 -3.69 46.71 -5.36
C TYR A 972 -2.32 46.30 -4.78
N HIS A 973 -1.74 47.10 -3.88
CA HIS A 973 -0.48 46.76 -3.18
C HIS A 973 -0.66 45.49 -2.33
N ASP A 974 -1.70 45.47 -1.49
CA ASP A 974 -2.02 44.36 -0.60
C ASP A 974 -2.41 43.11 -1.40
N ALA A 975 -3.10 43.26 -2.53
CA ALA A 975 -3.41 42.16 -3.45
C ALA A 975 -2.15 41.56 -4.09
N ARG A 976 -1.16 42.39 -4.47
CA ARG A 976 0.15 41.91 -4.92
C ARG A 976 0.91 41.15 -3.81
N LYS A 977 0.73 41.53 -2.54
CA LYS A 977 1.28 40.85 -1.35
C LYS A 977 0.38 39.72 -0.79
N ALA A 978 -0.79 39.45 -1.38
CA ALA A 978 -1.69 38.34 -1.02
C ALA A 978 -1.17 36.96 -1.49
N ARG A 979 -1.60 35.88 -0.83
CA ARG A 979 -1.26 34.48 -1.14
C ARG A 979 -2.50 33.59 -1.06
N TRP A 980 -2.36 32.33 -1.49
CA TRP A 980 -3.37 31.29 -1.37
C TRP A 980 -3.78 31.10 0.11
N GLY A 981 -5.07 30.88 0.36
CA GLY A 981 -5.65 30.77 1.71
C GLY A 981 -6.01 32.10 2.37
N ASP A 982 -5.40 33.24 2.01
CA ASP A 982 -5.68 34.54 2.65
C ASP A 982 -7.19 34.91 2.58
N LEU A 983 -7.70 35.54 3.63
CA LEU A 983 -8.98 36.24 3.63
C LEU A 983 -8.82 37.63 3.02
N TRP A 984 -9.86 38.12 2.34
CA TRP A 984 -9.82 39.41 1.65
C TRP A 984 -10.91 40.37 2.14
N ALA A 985 -10.52 41.61 2.43
CA ALA A 985 -11.40 42.64 2.99
C ALA A 985 -11.45 43.94 2.18
N LEU A 986 -10.52 44.17 1.24
CA LEU A 986 -10.38 45.45 0.54
C LEU A 986 -11.16 45.53 -0.78
N GLY A 987 -12.27 44.79 -0.91
CA GLY A 987 -13.17 44.86 -2.07
C GLY A 987 -12.55 44.51 -3.43
N ALA A 988 -13.29 44.71 -4.51
CA ALA A 988 -12.82 44.50 -5.88
C ALA A 988 -13.60 45.33 -6.91
N LYS A 989 -13.03 45.54 -8.11
CA LYS A 989 -13.71 46.29 -9.18
C LYS A 989 -14.76 45.47 -9.93
N THR A 990 -14.53 44.17 -10.07
CA THR A 990 -15.44 43.25 -10.77
C THR A 990 -15.47 41.90 -10.06
N ARG A 991 -16.64 41.26 -10.07
CA ARG A 991 -16.85 39.86 -9.68
C ARG A 991 -17.61 39.10 -10.77
N VAL A 992 -17.25 37.83 -10.96
CA VAL A 992 -17.85 36.92 -11.94
C VAL A 992 -17.96 35.53 -11.29
N PRO A 993 -19.05 34.76 -11.43
CA PRO A 993 -19.09 33.38 -10.93
C PRO A 993 -18.04 32.50 -11.63
N ARG A 994 -17.38 31.59 -10.90
CA ARG A 994 -16.42 30.65 -11.48
C ARG A 994 -17.09 29.32 -11.81
N ASN A 995 -16.94 28.87 -13.06
CA ASN A 995 -17.28 27.49 -13.45
C ASN A 995 -16.23 26.52 -12.88
N LEU A 996 -16.66 25.48 -12.16
CA LEU A 996 -15.78 24.54 -11.46
C LEU A 996 -15.68 23.19 -12.18
N ARG A 997 -14.47 22.68 -12.36
CA ARG A 997 -14.18 21.33 -12.90
C ARG A 997 -14.31 20.27 -11.80
N LEU A 998 -15.55 20.01 -11.37
CA LEU A 998 -15.88 19.11 -10.25
C LEU A 998 -15.84 17.60 -10.57
N GLY A 999 -15.55 17.25 -11.83
CA GLY A 999 -15.61 15.88 -12.36
C GLY A 999 -17.02 15.37 -12.60
N SER A 1000 -17.13 14.08 -12.91
CA SER A 1000 -18.40 13.33 -12.93
C SER A 1000 -18.41 12.30 -11.82
N ALA A 1001 -19.59 11.86 -11.36
CA ALA A 1001 -19.69 10.74 -10.43
C ALA A 1001 -19.06 9.49 -11.06
N ALA A 1002 -18.35 8.68 -10.27
CA ALA A 1002 -17.83 7.41 -10.75
C ALA A 1002 -18.98 6.44 -11.06
N SER A 1003 -19.42 6.41 -12.32
CA SER A 1003 -20.47 5.50 -12.77
C SER A 1003 -20.06 4.05 -12.55
N THR A 1004 -20.95 3.28 -11.93
CA THR A 1004 -20.97 1.81 -12.04
C THR A 1004 -21.39 1.38 -13.44
N GLU A 1005 -22.12 2.22 -14.18
CA GLU A 1005 -22.42 2.02 -15.61
C GLU A 1005 -21.12 1.74 -16.38
N SER A 1006 -21.09 0.60 -17.07
CA SER A 1006 -19.93 0.20 -17.89
C SER A 1006 -19.72 1.14 -19.09
N LYS A 1007 -18.53 1.15 -19.70
CA LYS A 1007 -18.27 1.94 -20.94
C LYS A 1007 -19.26 1.60 -22.06
N LYS A 1008 -19.71 0.33 -22.12
CA LYS A 1008 -20.74 -0.18 -23.03
C LYS A 1008 -22.11 0.41 -22.72
N GLU A 1009 -22.51 0.40 -21.45
CA GLU A 1009 -23.81 0.86 -20.97
C GLU A 1009 -23.96 2.39 -21.09
N ARG A 1010 -22.90 3.15 -20.78
CA ARG A 1010 -22.86 4.61 -21.04
C ARG A 1010 -22.94 4.94 -22.53
N LEU A 1011 -22.38 4.09 -23.40
CA LEU A 1011 -22.54 4.16 -24.85
C LEU A 1011 -23.96 3.80 -25.30
N GLN A 1012 -24.56 2.74 -24.75
CA GLN A 1012 -25.94 2.34 -25.04
C GLN A 1012 -26.94 3.41 -24.59
N ARG A 1013 -26.71 4.06 -23.44
CA ARG A 1013 -27.52 5.19 -22.96
C ARG A 1013 -27.38 6.41 -23.87
N ARG A 1014 -26.15 6.80 -24.26
CA ARG A 1014 -25.94 7.85 -25.28
C ARG A 1014 -26.61 7.48 -26.61
N ALA A 1015 -26.49 6.23 -27.07
CA ALA A 1015 -27.12 5.76 -28.30
C ALA A 1015 -28.65 5.79 -28.22
N ALA A 1016 -29.25 5.37 -27.11
CA ALA A 1016 -30.69 5.46 -26.90
C ALA A 1016 -31.19 6.91 -26.85
N THR A 1017 -30.44 7.83 -26.23
CA THR A 1017 -30.76 9.27 -26.30
C THR A 1017 -30.60 9.83 -27.72
N LYS A 1018 -29.57 9.41 -28.47
CA LYS A 1018 -29.39 9.85 -29.86
C LYS A 1018 -30.44 9.27 -30.81
N MET A 1019 -30.84 8.01 -30.62
CA MET A 1019 -31.97 7.38 -31.32
C MET A 1019 -33.29 8.09 -31.03
N ALA A 1020 -33.57 8.43 -29.76
CA ALA A 1020 -34.75 9.21 -29.39
C ALA A 1020 -34.74 10.68 -29.88
N GLN A 1021 -33.60 11.16 -30.40
CA GLN A 1021 -33.49 12.44 -31.12
C GLN A 1021 -33.56 12.25 -32.65
N MET A 1022 -33.08 11.13 -33.18
CA MET A 1022 -33.18 10.78 -34.60
C MET A 1022 -34.62 10.42 -34.99
N SER A 1023 -35.31 9.62 -34.19
CA SER A 1023 -36.72 9.23 -34.41
C SER A 1023 -37.74 10.37 -34.22
N GLY A 1024 -37.28 11.61 -34.07
CA GLY A 1024 -38.08 12.83 -34.15
C GLY A 1024 -37.92 13.60 -35.46
N ASN A 1025 -37.01 13.16 -36.34
CA ASN A 1025 -36.67 13.77 -37.63
C ASN A 1025 -36.87 12.83 -38.84
N GLU A 1026 -37.26 11.57 -38.63
CA GLU A 1026 -37.42 10.54 -39.67
C GLU A 1026 -38.79 10.61 -40.40
N GLU A 1027 -39.28 11.81 -40.73
CA GLU A 1027 -40.48 12.03 -41.58
C GLU A 1027 -40.20 12.85 -42.87
N GLU A 1028 -38.96 13.29 -43.12
CA GLU A 1028 -38.56 13.92 -44.39
C GLU A 1028 -37.31 13.24 -44.99
N ALA A 1029 -37.25 13.18 -46.33
CA ALA A 1029 -36.20 12.57 -47.16
C ALA A 1029 -36.13 11.02 -47.18
N GLU A 1030 -37.19 10.38 -47.68
CA GLU A 1030 -36.98 9.32 -48.69
C GLU A 1030 -36.34 9.97 -49.94
N GLU A 1031 -35.27 9.39 -50.51
CA GLU A 1031 -35.14 9.09 -51.95
C GLU A 1031 -33.78 8.42 -52.32
N LEU A 1032 -33.87 7.30 -53.04
CA LEU A 1032 -32.97 6.81 -54.11
C LEU A 1032 -31.53 6.32 -53.79
N ASP A 1033 -31.37 4.98 -53.79
CA ASP A 1033 -30.81 4.14 -54.89
C ASP A 1033 -29.42 4.46 -55.54
N LEU A 1034 -28.60 3.51 -56.03
CA LEU A 1034 -28.56 2.01 -55.99
C LEU A 1034 -27.17 1.48 -56.48
N GLU A 1035 -26.73 0.33 -55.93
CA GLU A 1035 -25.98 -0.82 -56.54
C GLU A 1035 -24.69 -0.75 -57.44
N GLN A 1036 -23.80 -1.75 -57.19
CA GLN A 1036 -22.97 -2.55 -58.16
C GLN A 1036 -21.68 -1.94 -58.81
N ASP A 1037 -20.60 -2.68 -59.18
CA ASP A 1037 -20.20 -4.11 -58.97
C ASP A 1037 -18.65 -4.39 -59.10
N ALA A 1038 -18.23 -5.68 -59.09
CA ALA A 1038 -16.83 -6.20 -59.30
C ALA A 1038 -16.47 -6.56 -60.78
N GLU A 1039 -15.34 -7.15 -61.23
CA GLU A 1039 -14.11 -7.84 -60.71
C GLU A 1039 -12.96 -7.59 -61.76
N GLU A 1040 -11.67 -8.00 -61.75
CA GLU A 1040 -10.76 -8.91 -61.02
C GLU A 1040 -9.27 -8.45 -61.22
N GLY A 1041 -8.24 -9.21 -60.78
CA GLY A 1041 -6.81 -8.92 -61.09
C GLY A 1041 -5.75 -9.69 -60.28
N LYS A 1042 -5.48 -10.97 -60.59
CA LYS A 1042 -4.56 -11.86 -59.83
C LYS A 1042 -3.05 -11.74 -60.12
N GLY A 1043 -2.26 -11.88 -59.04
CA GLY A 1043 -0.89 -12.41 -59.03
C GLY A 1043 -0.78 -13.61 -58.07
N MET A 1044 0.06 -14.62 -58.38
CA MET A 1044 0.07 -15.90 -57.67
C MET A 1044 0.98 -15.91 -56.42
N VAL A 1045 0.52 -16.61 -55.37
CA VAL A 1045 1.22 -16.74 -54.07
C VAL A 1045 1.41 -18.23 -53.73
N ALA A 1046 2.54 -18.59 -53.11
CA ALA A 1046 2.90 -19.97 -52.79
C ALA A 1046 1.84 -20.67 -51.89
N PRO A 1047 1.55 -21.98 -52.12
CA PRO A 1047 0.36 -22.63 -51.55
C PRO A 1047 0.33 -22.70 -50.02
N ALA A 1048 1.49 -22.83 -49.35
CA ALA A 1048 1.54 -22.81 -47.88
C ALA A 1048 1.23 -21.42 -47.29
N LEU A 1049 1.59 -20.34 -47.99
CA LEU A 1049 1.23 -18.97 -47.62
C LEU A 1049 -0.23 -18.67 -47.98
N ALA A 1050 -0.74 -19.22 -49.08
CA ALA A 1050 -2.16 -19.14 -49.44
C ALA A 1050 -3.06 -19.82 -48.40
N ASP A 1051 -2.73 -21.02 -47.91
CA ASP A 1051 -3.52 -21.69 -46.86
C ASP A 1051 -3.40 -20.97 -45.50
N ALA A 1052 -2.22 -20.41 -45.16
CA ALA A 1052 -2.08 -19.56 -43.97
C ALA A 1052 -2.98 -18.30 -44.05
N LEU A 1053 -2.99 -17.61 -45.20
CA LEU A 1053 -3.85 -16.45 -45.46
C LEU A 1053 -5.34 -16.84 -45.49
N GLN A 1054 -5.70 -18.01 -46.02
CA GLN A 1054 -7.09 -18.46 -46.07
C GLN A 1054 -7.61 -18.89 -44.68
N ASN A 1055 -6.75 -19.40 -43.80
CA ASN A 1055 -7.08 -19.60 -42.39
C ASN A 1055 -7.18 -18.26 -41.62
N GLN A 1056 -6.34 -17.26 -41.94
CA GLN A 1056 -6.50 -15.90 -41.43
C GLN A 1056 -7.84 -15.28 -41.90
N ALA A 1057 -8.24 -15.46 -43.15
CA ALA A 1057 -9.53 -15.01 -43.66
C ALA A 1057 -10.70 -15.63 -42.88
N ARG A 1058 -10.71 -16.95 -42.67
CA ARG A 1058 -11.70 -17.65 -41.83
C ARG A 1058 -11.71 -17.15 -40.37
N SER A 1059 -10.54 -16.77 -39.84
CA SER A 1059 -10.40 -16.15 -38.51
C SER A 1059 -11.06 -14.76 -38.47
N LEU A 1060 -10.94 -13.97 -39.53
CA LEU A 1060 -11.61 -12.67 -39.69
C LEU A 1060 -13.13 -12.79 -39.94
N GLU A 1061 -13.59 -13.79 -40.71
CA GLU A 1061 -15.02 -14.08 -40.87
C GLU A 1061 -15.69 -14.44 -39.52
N ARG A 1062 -14.99 -15.19 -38.66
CA ARG A 1062 -15.46 -15.48 -37.30
C ARG A 1062 -15.59 -14.22 -36.43
N ARG A 1063 -14.77 -13.18 -36.66
CA ARG A 1063 -14.95 -11.86 -36.00
C ARG A 1063 -16.25 -11.19 -36.45
N LYS A 1064 -16.63 -11.26 -37.73
CA LYS A 1064 -17.93 -10.75 -38.23
C LYS A 1064 -19.14 -11.47 -37.62
N LYS A 1065 -18.99 -12.75 -37.21
CA LYS A 1065 -20.04 -13.53 -36.52
C LYS A 1065 -20.03 -13.43 -34.99
N GLY A 1066 -19.34 -12.44 -34.41
CA GLY A 1066 -19.55 -12.05 -33.01
C GLY A 1066 -19.04 -13.05 -31.96
N HIS A 1067 -17.98 -13.81 -32.25
CA HIS A 1067 -17.24 -14.57 -31.23
C HIS A 1067 -15.82 -14.00 -31.08
N ASN A 1068 -15.41 -13.79 -29.83
CA ASN A 1068 -14.13 -13.14 -29.51
C ASN A 1068 -13.01 -14.19 -29.41
N ILE A 1069 -12.02 -14.11 -30.30
CA ILE A 1069 -10.91 -15.07 -30.36
C ILE A 1069 -9.86 -14.71 -29.29
N PRO A 1070 -9.39 -15.62 -28.43
CA PRO A 1070 -8.36 -15.36 -27.42
C PRO A 1070 -7.07 -14.73 -28.00
N THR A 1071 -6.38 -13.93 -27.19
CA THR A 1071 -5.16 -13.20 -27.59
C THR A 1071 -4.04 -14.14 -28.01
N TRP A 1072 -3.75 -15.16 -27.20
CA TRP A 1072 -2.71 -16.17 -27.50
C TRP A 1072 -2.91 -16.80 -28.89
N LYS A 1073 -4.17 -17.10 -29.27
CA LYS A 1073 -4.49 -17.70 -30.56
C LYS A 1073 -4.23 -16.75 -31.74
N ARG A 1074 -4.45 -15.45 -31.57
CA ARG A 1074 -4.06 -14.42 -32.56
C ARG A 1074 -2.53 -14.32 -32.69
N HIS A 1075 -1.79 -14.54 -31.60
CA HIS A 1075 -0.33 -14.57 -31.62
C HIS A 1075 0.19 -15.88 -32.24
N ALA A 1076 -0.47 -17.01 -32.03
CA ALA A 1076 -0.17 -18.29 -32.68
C ALA A 1076 -0.43 -18.24 -34.20
N ASP A 1077 -1.55 -17.68 -34.65
CA ASP A 1077 -1.82 -17.45 -36.08
C ASP A 1077 -0.73 -16.55 -36.69
N LYS A 1078 -0.35 -15.45 -36.00
CA LYS A 1078 0.78 -14.59 -36.39
C LYS A 1078 2.17 -15.27 -36.29
N LYS A 1079 2.36 -16.30 -35.43
CA LYS A 1079 3.60 -17.12 -35.33
C LYS A 1079 3.67 -18.05 -36.54
N LYS A 1080 2.55 -18.71 -36.90
CA LYS A 1080 2.44 -19.58 -38.09
C LYS A 1080 2.61 -18.83 -39.41
N ILE A 1081 2.01 -17.65 -39.58
CA ILE A 1081 2.22 -16.81 -40.78
C ILE A 1081 3.70 -16.41 -40.89
N ARG A 1082 4.32 -15.93 -39.81
CA ARG A 1082 5.75 -15.58 -39.81
C ARG A 1082 6.65 -16.79 -40.08
N GLN A 1083 6.34 -17.97 -39.54
CA GLN A 1083 7.06 -19.21 -39.86
C GLN A 1083 6.86 -19.63 -41.33
N ALA A 1084 5.66 -19.51 -41.89
CA ALA A 1084 5.38 -19.82 -43.30
C ALA A 1084 6.13 -18.87 -44.24
N VAL A 1085 6.19 -17.58 -43.93
CA VAL A 1085 7.02 -16.59 -44.64
C VAL A 1085 8.51 -16.92 -44.52
N ARG A 1086 9.01 -17.21 -43.30
CA ARG A 1086 10.42 -17.57 -43.05
C ARG A 1086 10.82 -18.86 -43.77
N LYS A 1087 9.88 -19.80 -43.94
CA LYS A 1087 10.06 -21.07 -44.67
C LYS A 1087 9.83 -20.95 -46.19
N ALA A 1088 9.23 -19.86 -46.66
CA ALA A 1088 9.22 -19.50 -48.08
C ALA A 1088 10.54 -18.82 -48.47
N SER A 1089 11.07 -17.92 -47.61
CA SER A 1089 12.37 -17.27 -47.83
C SER A 1089 13.58 -18.17 -47.61
N SER A 1090 13.44 -19.29 -46.88
CA SER A 1090 14.52 -20.29 -46.72
C SER A 1090 14.74 -21.18 -47.95
N ASN A 1091 13.85 -21.11 -48.94
CA ASN A 1091 13.88 -21.97 -50.14
C ASN A 1091 14.29 -21.20 -51.42
N THR A 1092 14.80 -19.98 -51.28
CA THR A 1092 15.20 -19.10 -52.38
C THR A 1092 16.65 -18.61 -52.21
N ALA A 1093 17.54 -19.51 -51.75
CA ALA A 1093 18.94 -19.21 -51.43
C ALA A 1093 19.92 -20.36 -51.76
N GLU A 1094 19.57 -21.27 -52.68
CA GLU A 1094 20.48 -22.32 -53.18
C GLU A 1094 20.78 -22.24 -54.69
N GLU A 1095 20.12 -21.35 -55.45
CA GLU A 1095 20.37 -21.14 -56.89
C GLU A 1095 20.47 -19.64 -57.24
N GLU A 1096 21.61 -19.01 -56.94
CA GLU A 1096 22.25 -18.02 -57.85
C GLU A 1096 23.69 -17.67 -57.41
N PHE A 1097 24.59 -18.67 -57.43
CA PHE A 1097 26.00 -18.42 -57.78
C PHE A 1097 26.69 -19.64 -58.41
N ILE A 1098 26.35 -19.88 -59.68
CA ILE A 1098 27.33 -20.21 -60.72
C ILE A 1098 27.33 -19.02 -61.68
#